data_AF-A0AB34K4A2-F1
#
_entry.id   AF-A0AB34K4A2-F1
#
_cell.length_a   1.000
_cell.length_b   1.000
_cell.length_c   1.000
_cell.angle_alpha   90.00
_cell.angle_beta   90.00
_cell.angle_gamma   90.00
#
_symmetry.space_group_name_H-M   'P 1'
#
loop_
_entity.id
_entity.type
_entity.pdbx_description
1 polymer ?
#
loop_
_entity_poly.entity_id
_entity_poly.type
_entity_poly.pdbx_seq_one_letter_code
_entity_poly.pdbx_strand_id
1 'polypeptide(L)'
;MALLLGLASHADTATYLLFDVIPHEQLNKQRRAYMFYLDLAMRLKRTLVLPRGRLVKKDGAGRFLLDQAEYMRWGELFNVSALAELHPVVELEDFLAEGHEVSLMTKIDHKGCAGGGKGTVDFNGLTGVPVGKFQCNAGLQYNHAALFKLKSTPSLGFSHSVDQMSPQQALPLRAYVKYEKSVYEAAAAFVEAEFGKKPFVALHWRRTDFLQVRRSQPGVLQSAQDLVRHARSLMARARTDLVYLATDSDNADELEYVRSNLKPARYTPSLAAGDLRARTVAANVEIVICAMADQFLGTKTSSFTLAINEERVAIFAKSPESSGEMDTTPSPPATAARPPSNAQPRKGQAAPQAAAPAGKVRGEAMPADTRGASPPNVSPIARISALQRYLLFDVIPHEQLNKQRRAYMFYLDLAMRLKRTLVLPRGRLVKKDGAGGFLLDQAEYMRWGELFNVSALAKLHPVVELEDFLAEGHEVSLMVQIDHQPCAGGGRGTVDFNGLKGVIVGRFQCSAGLQYDGNALARLDELPSIGFANSVDQMSPQQALPLRAYVKYEKSVYEAAAAFVEAEFGKKPFVALHWRRTDFLQVRRSQPGVLQSAQDLVRHARSLMARARTDLVYLATDSDNADELEYVRSNLKPARYTPSLAAGDLRARTVAANVEIVICAMADQFMGTKTSSFTLAINEERMAIFSKSPESSSEMDRLKMAAPLPPQPRPTQKKDEL
;
A
#
# COMPACT_ATOMS: atom_id res chain seq x y z
N MET A 1 26.53 -26.63 42.73
CA MET A 1 27.51 -27.72 42.66
C MET A 1 26.75 -29.00 42.32
N ALA A 2 26.95 -29.48 41.09
CA ALA A 2 26.63 -30.80 40.50
C ALA A 2 25.43 -31.62 41.05
N LEU A 3 24.41 -31.89 40.22
CA LEU A 3 24.24 -33.13 39.44
C LEU A 3 22.81 -33.17 38.86
N LEU A 4 22.67 -33.17 37.54
CA LEU A 4 21.57 -33.82 36.82
C LEU A 4 21.99 -33.97 35.36
N LEU A 5 22.70 -35.08 35.12
CA LEU A 5 22.90 -35.65 33.79
C LEU A 5 21.66 -36.46 33.41
N GLY A 6 21.28 -36.39 32.13
CA GLY A 6 20.68 -37.53 31.46
C GLY A 6 19.22 -37.41 31.04
N LEU A 7 18.92 -36.50 30.12
CA LEU A 7 18.03 -36.82 29.01
C LEU A 7 18.72 -36.38 27.73
N ALA A 8 19.13 -37.37 26.92
CA ALA A 8 19.57 -37.15 25.56
C ALA A 8 18.38 -36.61 24.74
N SER A 9 18.20 -35.30 24.72
CA SER A 9 17.42 -34.64 23.67
C SER A 9 18.33 -34.56 22.45
N HIS A 10 17.82 -35.02 21.31
CA HIS A 10 18.45 -34.83 20.01
C HIS A 10 19.06 -33.42 19.94
N ALA A 11 20.36 -33.31 19.70
CA ALA A 11 20.99 -32.03 19.43
C ALA A 11 20.42 -31.51 18.10
N ASP A 12 19.27 -30.85 18.18
CA ASP A 12 18.73 -30.07 17.08
C ASP A 12 19.76 -28.96 16.86
N THR A 13 20.60 -29.12 15.85
CA THR A 13 21.66 -28.15 15.55
C THR A 13 21.00 -26.82 15.29
N ALA A 14 21.05 -25.91 16.28
CA ALA A 14 20.39 -24.61 16.19
C ALA A 14 20.82 -23.92 14.89
N THR A 15 19.84 -23.48 14.10
CA THR A 15 20.10 -22.77 12.85
C THR A 15 19.77 -21.30 13.03
N TYR A 16 20.60 -20.43 12.47
CA TYR A 16 20.58 -18.99 12.74
C TYR A 16 20.24 -18.19 11.49
N LEU A 17 19.62 -17.03 11.71
CA LEU A 17 19.37 -16.00 10.70
C LEU A 17 19.91 -14.67 11.21
N LEU A 18 20.71 -13.98 10.40
CA LEU A 18 21.32 -12.69 10.72
C LEU A 18 21.02 -11.70 9.61
N PHE A 19 20.93 -10.42 9.95
CA PHE A 19 20.75 -9.37 8.95
C PHE A 19 21.45 -8.06 9.32
N ASP A 20 21.73 -7.23 8.31
CA ASP A 20 22.14 -5.83 8.42
C ASP A 20 21.41 -5.04 7.32
N VAL A 21 21.16 -3.77 7.59
CA VAL A 21 20.51 -2.86 6.63
C VAL A 21 21.54 -2.03 5.88
N ILE A 22 21.10 -1.31 4.86
CA ILE A 22 21.94 -0.31 4.20
C ILE A 22 22.43 0.76 5.20
N PRO A 23 23.70 1.24 5.09
CA PRO A 23 24.35 2.00 6.17
C PRO A 23 23.68 3.31 6.61
N HIS A 24 22.92 3.94 5.72
CA HIS A 24 22.32 5.25 5.96
C HIS A 24 20.90 5.19 6.55
N GLU A 25 20.40 3.99 6.88
CA GLU A 25 19.06 3.87 7.45
C GLU A 25 19.01 4.21 8.93
N GLN A 26 18.04 5.05 9.28
CA GLN A 26 17.80 5.46 10.67
C GLN A 26 17.17 4.33 11.48
N LEU A 27 17.31 4.41 12.81
CA LEU A 27 16.90 3.34 13.73
C LEU A 27 15.43 2.90 13.57
N ASN A 28 14.50 3.83 13.33
CA ASN A 28 13.09 3.48 13.11
C ASN A 28 12.87 2.57 11.89
N LYS A 29 13.70 2.70 10.86
CA LYS A 29 13.67 1.81 9.70
C LYS A 29 14.42 0.51 9.95
N GLN A 30 15.51 0.55 10.72
CA GLN A 30 16.18 -0.66 11.23
C GLN A 30 15.21 -1.54 12.03
N ARG A 31 14.38 -0.94 12.91
CA ARG A 31 13.26 -1.60 13.63
C ARG A 31 12.30 -2.32 12.70
N ARG A 32 12.07 -1.77 11.51
CA ARG A 32 11.13 -2.34 10.55
C ARG A 32 11.72 -3.49 9.75
N ALA A 33 12.99 -3.38 9.37
CA ALA A 33 13.75 -4.50 8.82
C ALA A 33 13.84 -5.63 9.85
N TYR A 34 14.04 -5.30 11.12
CA TYR A 34 14.01 -6.27 12.20
C TYR A 34 12.71 -7.08 12.28
N MET A 35 11.55 -6.41 12.26
CA MET A 35 10.27 -7.12 12.24
C MET A 35 10.14 -8.03 11.00
N PHE A 36 10.65 -7.60 9.84
CA PHE A 36 10.69 -8.45 8.63
C PHE A 36 11.53 -9.71 8.85
N TYR A 37 12.76 -9.57 9.38
CA TYR A 37 13.64 -10.73 9.63
C TYR A 37 13.16 -11.61 10.79
N LEU A 38 12.40 -11.07 11.74
CA LEU A 38 11.70 -11.85 12.76
C LEU A 38 10.62 -12.74 12.15
N ASP A 39 9.75 -12.19 11.29
CA ASP A 39 8.78 -12.99 10.53
C ASP A 39 9.47 -14.08 9.69
N LEU A 40 10.56 -13.72 9.01
CA LEU A 40 11.33 -14.67 8.20
C LEU A 40 11.96 -15.78 9.06
N ALA A 41 12.55 -15.42 10.20
CA ALA A 41 13.13 -16.37 11.15
C ALA A 41 12.07 -17.36 11.67
N MET A 42 10.89 -16.87 12.02
CA MET A 42 9.76 -17.70 12.45
C MET A 42 9.34 -18.68 11.35
N ARG A 43 9.19 -18.22 10.11
CA ARG A 43 8.81 -19.07 8.96
C ARG A 43 9.86 -20.14 8.65
N LEU A 44 11.13 -19.79 8.78
CA LEU A 44 12.25 -20.70 8.54
C LEU A 44 12.60 -21.57 9.75
N LYS A 45 11.98 -21.33 10.92
CA LYS A 45 12.28 -21.97 12.20
C LYS A 45 13.76 -21.84 12.60
N ARG A 46 14.31 -20.64 12.43
CA ARG A 46 15.71 -20.30 12.75
C ARG A 46 15.76 -19.35 13.93
N THR A 47 16.71 -19.49 14.85
CA THR A 47 16.99 -18.47 15.87
C THR A 47 17.41 -17.17 15.18
N LEU A 48 16.74 -16.06 15.50
CA LEU A 48 17.12 -14.76 14.95
C LEU A 48 18.28 -14.18 15.76
N VAL A 49 19.39 -13.88 15.10
CA VAL A 49 20.46 -13.11 15.70
C VAL A 49 20.15 -11.63 15.54
N LEU A 50 19.98 -10.95 16.67
CA LEU A 50 19.69 -9.52 16.73
C LEU A 50 20.92 -8.74 16.25
N PRO A 51 20.77 -7.80 15.30
CA PRO A 51 21.90 -7.00 14.82
C PRO A 51 22.34 -5.99 15.88
N ARG A 52 23.11 -4.95 15.51
CA ARG A 52 23.35 -3.80 16.38
C ARG A 52 22.57 -2.59 15.88
N GLY A 53 21.96 -1.84 16.78
CA GLY A 53 21.30 -0.58 16.44
C GLY A 53 22.36 0.45 16.05
N ARG A 54 22.38 0.84 14.77
CA ARG A 54 23.34 1.81 14.23
C ARG A 54 22.83 3.23 14.38
N LEU A 55 23.60 4.08 15.05
CA LEU A 55 23.29 5.48 15.26
C LEU A 55 24.24 6.34 14.44
N VAL A 56 23.68 7.19 13.57
CA VAL A 56 24.48 7.97 12.60
C VAL A 56 24.20 9.47 12.73
N LYS A 57 25.27 10.28 12.63
CA LYS A 57 25.19 11.74 12.54
C LYS A 57 25.10 12.18 11.09
N LYS A 58 24.59 13.40 10.89
CA LYS A 58 24.73 14.13 9.62
C LYS A 58 25.68 15.30 9.82
N ASP A 59 26.48 15.61 8.81
CA ASP A 59 27.25 16.85 8.77
C ASP A 59 26.37 18.06 8.43
N GLY A 60 26.96 19.27 8.45
CA GLY A 60 26.25 20.51 8.09
C GLY A 60 25.74 20.56 6.65
N ALA A 61 26.19 19.64 5.77
CA ALA A 61 25.70 19.48 4.40
C ALA A 61 24.65 18.35 4.27
N GLY A 62 24.23 17.74 5.39
CA GLY A 62 23.21 16.68 5.42
C GLY A 62 23.72 15.28 5.05
N ARG A 63 25.03 15.07 4.91
CA ARG A 63 25.64 13.76 4.59
C ARG A 63 25.83 12.93 5.84
N PHE A 64 25.60 11.62 5.75
CA PHE A 64 25.79 10.70 6.89
C PHE A 64 27.28 10.46 7.17
N LEU A 65 27.67 10.65 8.44
CA LEU A 65 29.01 10.39 8.96
C LEU A 65 29.09 8.93 9.46
N LEU A 66 29.22 7.99 8.52
CA LEU A 66 29.17 6.55 8.80
C LEU A 66 30.39 6.02 9.55
N ASP A 67 31.53 6.66 9.39
CA ASP A 67 32.78 6.42 10.11
C ASP A 67 32.68 6.77 11.61
N GLN A 68 31.76 7.66 11.96
CA GLN A 68 31.47 8.08 13.33
C GLN A 68 30.21 7.41 13.90
N ALA A 69 29.76 6.32 13.29
CA ALA A 69 28.57 5.61 13.73
C ALA A 69 28.79 4.97 15.11
N GLU A 70 27.83 5.17 16.01
CA GLU A 70 27.77 4.47 17.29
C GLU A 70 26.86 3.24 17.16
N TYR A 71 27.12 2.21 17.96
CA TYR A 71 26.35 0.97 17.95
C TYR A 71 25.81 0.67 19.36
N MET A 72 24.58 0.18 19.42
CA MET A 72 23.91 -0.31 20.64
C MET A 72 23.44 -1.74 20.45
N ARG A 73 23.45 -2.55 21.51
CA ARG A 73 22.78 -3.85 21.50
C ARG A 73 21.27 -3.66 21.41
N TRP A 74 20.55 -4.64 20.90
CA TRP A 74 19.09 -4.52 20.82
C TRP A 74 18.43 -4.55 22.19
N GLY A 75 18.98 -5.30 23.14
CA GLY A 75 18.58 -5.31 24.54
C GLY A 75 18.75 -3.98 25.27
N GLU A 76 19.52 -3.04 24.74
CA GLU A 76 19.57 -1.67 25.28
C GLU A 76 18.40 -0.81 24.78
N LEU A 77 17.72 -1.22 23.71
CA LEU A 77 16.67 -0.45 23.02
C LEU A 77 15.28 -1.10 23.17
N PHE A 78 15.23 -2.42 23.23
CA PHE A 78 14.04 -3.24 23.21
C PHE A 78 14.08 -4.31 24.28
N ASN A 79 12.90 -4.66 24.80
CA ASN A 79 12.76 -5.72 25.77
C ASN A 79 12.94 -7.09 25.08
N VAL A 80 14.16 -7.63 25.12
CA VAL A 80 14.51 -8.92 24.50
C VAL A 80 13.82 -10.09 25.18
N SER A 81 13.43 -9.98 26.46
CA SER A 81 12.66 -11.04 27.13
C SER A 81 11.27 -11.19 26.52
N ALA A 82 10.56 -10.08 26.27
CA ALA A 82 9.27 -10.09 25.59
C ALA A 82 9.37 -10.62 24.14
N LEU A 83 10.51 -10.41 23.49
CA LEU A 83 10.79 -10.97 22.16
C LEU A 83 11.01 -12.48 22.21
N ALA A 84 11.77 -12.96 23.19
CA ALA A 84 12.07 -14.37 23.38
C ALA A 84 10.81 -15.22 23.68
N GLU A 85 9.75 -14.61 24.22
CA GLU A 85 8.44 -15.25 24.37
C GLU A 85 7.80 -15.63 23.02
N LEU A 86 8.03 -14.84 21.97
CA LEU A 86 7.47 -15.08 20.64
C LEU A 86 8.30 -16.08 19.85
N HIS A 87 9.62 -15.92 19.84
CA HIS A 87 10.54 -16.68 18.99
C HIS A 87 11.98 -16.63 19.53
N PRO A 88 12.80 -17.69 19.37
CA PRO A 88 14.18 -17.68 19.82
C PRO A 88 14.99 -16.55 19.18
N VAL A 89 15.61 -15.75 20.04
CA VAL A 89 16.51 -14.65 19.66
C VAL A 89 17.81 -14.73 20.45
N VAL A 90 18.90 -14.27 19.86
CA VAL A 90 20.21 -14.14 20.51
C VAL A 90 20.89 -12.86 20.03
N GLU A 91 21.66 -12.18 20.85
CA GLU A 91 22.40 -10.99 20.43
C GLU A 91 23.61 -11.37 19.56
N LEU A 92 24.01 -10.49 18.64
CA LEU A 92 25.13 -10.74 17.74
C LEU A 92 26.44 -11.04 18.49
N GLU A 93 26.71 -10.32 19.57
CA GLU A 93 27.90 -10.53 20.38
C GLU A 93 27.90 -11.92 21.04
N ASP A 94 26.76 -12.38 21.53
CA ASP A 94 26.63 -13.68 22.20
C ASP A 94 26.77 -14.82 21.17
N PHE A 95 26.16 -14.66 19.99
CA PHE A 95 26.36 -15.57 18.85
C PHE A 95 27.85 -15.72 18.48
N LEU A 96 28.60 -14.62 18.43
CA LEU A 96 30.03 -14.67 18.11
C LEU A 96 30.88 -15.22 19.27
N ALA A 97 30.53 -14.90 20.52
CA ALA A 97 31.24 -15.38 21.71
C ALA A 97 31.12 -16.90 21.89
N GLU A 98 30.02 -17.51 21.44
CA GLU A 98 29.83 -18.96 21.38
C GLU A 98 30.64 -19.64 20.26
N GLY A 99 31.37 -18.87 19.45
CA GLY A 99 32.23 -19.39 18.38
C GLY A 99 31.51 -19.72 17.09
N HIS A 100 30.26 -19.26 16.91
CA HIS A 100 29.53 -19.45 15.66
C HIS A 100 30.10 -18.55 14.54
N GLU A 101 30.11 -19.06 13.30
CA GLU A 101 30.43 -18.29 12.10
C GLU A 101 29.20 -18.07 11.22
N VAL A 102 29.23 -17.09 10.30
CA VAL A 102 28.18 -16.91 9.29
C VAL A 102 28.44 -17.83 8.11
N SER A 103 27.74 -18.96 8.01
CA SER A 103 28.01 -19.98 6.99
C SER A 103 27.78 -19.46 5.57
N LEU A 104 26.71 -18.67 5.35
CA LEU A 104 26.43 -18.03 4.07
C LEU A 104 26.03 -16.57 4.27
N MET A 105 26.89 -15.64 3.85
CA MET A 105 26.59 -14.22 3.80
C MET A 105 26.08 -13.84 2.40
N THR A 106 24.89 -13.25 2.35
CA THR A 106 24.28 -12.71 1.13
C THR A 106 24.25 -11.19 1.20
N LYS A 107 24.98 -10.52 0.33
CA LYS A 107 24.84 -9.08 0.13
C LYS A 107 23.68 -8.81 -0.84
N ILE A 108 22.74 -7.98 -0.40
CA ILE A 108 21.62 -7.50 -1.22
C ILE A 108 22.17 -6.35 -2.06
N ASP A 109 22.60 -6.65 -3.29
CA ASP A 109 23.19 -5.67 -4.20
C ASP A 109 22.57 -5.79 -5.60
N HIS A 110 21.91 -4.71 -6.05
CA HIS A 110 21.30 -4.63 -7.37
C HIS A 110 22.32 -4.43 -8.50
N LYS A 111 23.57 -4.06 -8.17
CA LYS A 111 24.65 -3.84 -9.14
C LYS A 111 25.60 -5.04 -9.28
N GLY A 112 25.34 -6.10 -8.51
CA GLY A 112 26.22 -7.27 -8.40
C GLY A 112 27.45 -7.00 -7.54
N CYS A 113 27.98 -8.06 -6.92
CA CYS A 113 29.26 -8.02 -6.22
C CYS A 113 30.01 -9.35 -6.41
N ALA A 114 31.33 -9.34 -6.19
CA ALA A 114 32.14 -10.55 -6.29
C ALA A 114 31.79 -11.53 -5.16
N GLY A 115 31.34 -12.73 -5.53
CA GLY A 115 31.20 -13.85 -4.60
C GLY A 115 32.57 -14.38 -4.15
N GLY A 116 32.62 -15.07 -3.02
CA GLY A 116 33.88 -15.57 -2.46
C GLY A 116 33.71 -16.77 -1.53
N GLY A 117 34.81 -17.47 -1.27
CA GLY A 117 34.91 -18.54 -0.28
C GLY A 117 35.01 -18.01 1.15
N LYS A 118 35.64 -18.79 2.03
CA LYS A 118 35.83 -18.45 3.44
C LYS A 118 36.62 -17.16 3.59
N GLY A 119 36.22 -16.29 4.52
CA GLY A 119 36.86 -15.02 4.79
C GLY A 119 36.23 -14.29 5.96
N THR A 120 36.40 -12.97 6.00
CA THR A 120 35.79 -12.10 7.01
C THR A 120 35.09 -10.92 6.36
N VAL A 121 34.05 -10.40 7.01
CA VAL A 121 33.34 -9.19 6.57
C VAL A 121 33.17 -8.20 7.71
N ASP A 122 33.02 -6.93 7.37
CA ASP A 122 32.50 -5.93 8.29
C ASP A 122 30.98 -6.06 8.34
N PHE A 123 30.42 -6.33 9.51
CA PHE A 123 29.00 -6.60 9.68
C PHE A 123 28.46 -5.94 10.94
N ASN A 124 27.42 -5.10 10.80
CA ASN A 124 26.86 -4.36 11.91
C ASN A 124 27.89 -3.55 12.71
N GLY A 125 28.98 -3.09 12.07
CA GLY A 125 30.08 -2.34 12.66
C GLY A 125 31.13 -3.18 13.40
N LEU A 126 31.00 -4.52 13.40
CA LEU A 126 32.04 -5.41 13.87
C LEU A 126 32.96 -5.70 12.69
N THR A 127 34.25 -5.54 12.90
CA THR A 127 35.26 -5.91 11.91
C THR A 127 35.64 -7.38 12.08
N GLY A 128 35.97 -8.05 10.99
CA GLY A 128 36.50 -9.41 11.06
C GLY A 128 35.47 -10.51 11.35
N VAL A 129 34.17 -10.28 11.10
CA VAL A 129 33.14 -11.31 11.33
C VAL A 129 33.37 -12.50 10.38
N PRO A 130 33.56 -13.73 10.90
CA PRO A 130 33.90 -14.88 10.08
C PRO A 130 32.73 -15.33 9.19
N VAL A 131 33.03 -15.57 7.92
CA VAL A 131 32.07 -15.99 6.90
C VAL A 131 32.59 -17.22 6.16
N GLY A 132 31.78 -18.28 6.07
CA GLY A 132 32.13 -19.49 5.33
C GLY A 132 32.03 -19.33 3.81
N LYS A 133 30.98 -18.63 3.34
CA LYS A 133 30.75 -18.32 1.92
C LYS A 133 30.09 -16.97 1.75
N PHE A 134 30.53 -16.21 0.76
CA PHE A 134 29.96 -14.92 0.38
C PHE A 134 29.28 -14.99 -0.99
N GLN A 135 28.09 -14.42 -1.11
CA GLN A 135 27.35 -14.32 -2.36
C GLN A 135 26.57 -13.00 -2.48
N CYS A 136 26.10 -12.73 -3.69
CA CYS A 136 25.31 -11.54 -4.01
C CYS A 136 23.99 -11.97 -4.61
N ASN A 137 22.89 -11.58 -3.97
CA ASN A 137 21.55 -11.89 -4.45
C ASN A 137 20.55 -10.87 -3.91
N ALA A 138 20.03 -10.03 -4.80
CA ALA A 138 19.12 -8.96 -4.41
C ALA A 138 17.70 -9.43 -3.98
N GLY A 139 17.37 -10.72 -4.08
CA GLY A 139 16.02 -11.22 -3.80
C GLY A 139 15.94 -12.54 -3.03
N LEU A 140 17.06 -13.09 -2.56
CA LEU A 140 17.04 -14.38 -1.86
C LEU A 140 16.16 -14.35 -0.61
N GLN A 141 16.14 -13.23 0.12
CA GLN A 141 15.33 -13.04 1.32
C GLN A 141 13.82 -13.16 1.07
N TYR A 142 13.37 -13.03 -0.18
CA TYR A 142 11.98 -13.18 -0.59
C TYR A 142 11.64 -14.57 -1.15
N ASN A 143 12.66 -15.38 -1.45
CA ASN A 143 12.50 -16.67 -2.09
C ASN A 143 12.48 -17.79 -1.04
N HIS A 144 11.33 -17.99 -0.40
CA HIS A 144 11.18 -19.02 0.63
C HIS A 144 11.57 -20.41 0.14
N ALA A 145 11.23 -20.78 -1.10
CA ALA A 145 11.59 -22.08 -1.65
C ALA A 145 13.12 -22.28 -1.74
N ALA A 146 13.87 -21.25 -2.13
CA ALA A 146 15.33 -21.28 -2.13
C ALA A 146 15.88 -21.32 -0.70
N LEU A 147 15.30 -20.56 0.23
CA LEU A 147 15.71 -20.56 1.65
C LEU A 147 15.45 -21.91 2.34
N PHE A 148 14.34 -22.59 2.02
CA PHE A 148 14.05 -23.93 2.54
C PHE A 148 15.05 -24.98 2.04
N LYS A 149 15.62 -24.80 0.84
CA LYS A 149 16.72 -25.66 0.36
C LYS A 149 18.01 -25.44 1.14
N LEU A 150 18.16 -24.30 1.81
CA LEU A 150 19.29 -23.97 2.67
C LEU A 150 19.04 -24.35 4.15
N LYS A 151 18.04 -25.16 4.46
CA LYS A 151 17.69 -25.54 5.85
C LYS A 151 18.87 -26.16 6.63
N SER A 152 19.77 -26.87 5.96
CA SER A 152 20.97 -27.49 6.57
C SER A 152 22.14 -26.53 6.72
N THR A 153 22.06 -25.31 6.17
CA THR A 153 23.09 -24.29 6.37
C THR A 153 22.97 -23.74 7.79
N PRO A 154 24.01 -23.86 8.65
CA PRO A 154 23.92 -23.49 10.06
C PRO A 154 23.48 -22.05 10.28
N SER A 155 24.06 -21.09 9.58
CA SER A 155 23.69 -19.68 9.70
C SER A 155 23.61 -18.97 8.35
N LEU A 156 22.56 -18.17 8.18
CA LEU A 156 22.31 -17.35 6.99
C LEU A 156 22.42 -15.87 7.37
N GLY A 157 23.30 -15.13 6.72
CA GLY A 157 23.46 -13.70 6.90
C GLY A 157 22.97 -12.91 5.68
N PHE A 158 22.30 -11.79 5.92
CA PHE A 158 21.92 -10.81 4.90
C PHE A 158 22.56 -9.47 5.22
N SER A 159 23.13 -8.78 4.24
CA SER A 159 23.63 -7.41 4.44
C SER A 159 23.08 -6.47 3.39
N HIS A 160 23.06 -5.17 3.72
CA HIS A 160 22.51 -4.13 2.85
C HIS A 160 21.02 -4.31 2.55
N SER A 161 20.25 -4.85 3.49
CA SER A 161 18.80 -4.94 3.35
C SER A 161 18.16 -3.55 3.35
N VAL A 162 17.14 -3.39 2.51
CA VAL A 162 16.24 -2.23 2.44
C VAL A 162 14.81 -2.61 2.83
N ASP A 163 14.63 -3.83 3.33
CA ASP A 163 13.33 -4.48 3.39
C ASP A 163 12.51 -3.91 4.55
N GLN A 164 11.24 -3.59 4.27
CA GLN A 164 10.31 -3.01 5.23
C GLN A 164 8.97 -3.71 5.12
N MET A 165 8.37 -4.07 6.26
CA MET A 165 7.03 -4.64 6.30
C MET A 165 5.95 -3.60 6.03
N SER A 166 4.79 -4.02 5.53
CA SER A 166 3.59 -3.19 5.58
C SER A 166 3.11 -3.01 7.03
N PRO A 167 2.37 -1.92 7.35
CA PRO A 167 1.82 -1.73 8.69
C PRO A 167 1.01 -2.93 9.20
N GLN A 168 0.20 -3.55 8.32
CA GLN A 168 -0.64 -4.70 8.67
C GLN A 168 0.18 -5.93 9.07
N GLN A 169 1.34 -6.15 8.44
CA GLN A 169 2.22 -7.25 8.79
C GLN A 169 3.08 -6.94 10.02
N ALA A 170 3.42 -5.66 10.24
CA ALA A 170 4.21 -5.23 11.39
C ALA A 170 3.41 -5.28 12.70
N LEU A 171 2.12 -4.95 12.69
CA LEU A 171 1.29 -4.83 13.89
C LEU A 171 1.28 -6.08 14.80
N PRO A 172 1.10 -7.32 14.30
CA PRO A 172 1.14 -8.52 15.13
C PRO A 172 2.50 -8.73 15.83
N LEU A 173 3.60 -8.40 15.14
CA LEU A 173 4.95 -8.53 15.69
C LEU A 173 5.26 -7.40 16.67
N ARG A 174 4.75 -6.19 16.39
CA ARG A 174 4.96 -5.01 17.22
C ARG A 174 4.51 -5.25 18.66
N ALA A 175 3.49 -6.07 18.91
CA ALA A 175 3.08 -6.43 20.26
C ALA A 175 4.21 -7.06 21.10
N TYR A 176 5.21 -7.68 20.46
CA TYR A 176 6.36 -8.32 21.08
C TYR A 176 7.64 -7.48 20.98
N VAL A 177 7.80 -6.71 19.89
CA VAL A 177 8.93 -5.76 19.71
C VAL A 177 8.76 -4.50 20.56
N LYS A 178 8.71 -4.66 21.89
CA LYS A 178 8.52 -3.56 22.84
C LYS A 178 9.82 -2.83 23.10
N TYR A 179 9.74 -1.52 23.33
CA TYR A 179 10.88 -0.78 23.84
C TYR A 179 11.28 -1.29 25.22
N GLU A 180 12.48 -0.93 25.66
CA GLU A 180 12.89 -1.14 27.04
C GLU A 180 11.91 -0.52 28.04
N LYS A 181 11.77 -1.15 29.22
CA LYS A 181 10.70 -0.81 30.18
C LYS A 181 10.79 0.64 30.64
N SER A 182 12.02 1.14 30.83
CA SER A 182 12.31 2.51 31.24
C SER A 182 11.76 3.57 30.27
N VAL A 183 11.62 3.24 28.98
CA VAL A 183 11.02 4.14 27.98
C VAL A 183 9.53 4.38 28.28
N TYR A 184 8.80 3.30 28.59
CA TYR A 184 7.38 3.39 28.95
C TYR A 184 7.18 4.09 30.29
N GLU A 185 8.04 3.83 31.27
CA GLU A 185 8.00 4.49 32.58
C GLU A 185 8.26 6.00 32.46
N ALA A 186 9.26 6.41 31.68
CA ALA A 186 9.55 7.82 31.43
C ALA A 186 8.41 8.54 30.70
N ALA A 187 7.83 7.91 29.69
CA ALA A 187 6.68 8.45 28.96
C ALA A 187 5.46 8.60 29.88
N ALA A 188 5.16 7.58 30.70
CA ALA A 188 4.05 7.62 31.64
C ALA A 188 4.24 8.69 32.71
N ALA A 189 5.44 8.83 33.27
CA ALA A 189 5.75 9.88 34.24
C ALA A 189 5.58 11.29 33.65
N PHE A 190 6.01 11.50 32.41
CA PHE A 190 5.81 12.77 31.71
C PHE A 190 4.33 13.05 31.45
N VAL A 191 3.57 12.07 30.94
CA VAL A 191 2.14 12.24 30.65
C VAL A 191 1.36 12.55 31.94
N GLU A 192 1.66 11.87 33.04
CA GLU A 192 1.01 12.14 34.33
C GLU A 192 1.34 13.55 34.85
N ALA A 193 2.58 14.00 34.71
CA ALA A 193 2.99 15.34 35.16
C ALA A 193 2.34 16.48 34.35
N GLU A 194 2.29 16.34 33.03
CA GLU A 194 1.81 17.40 32.13
C GLU A 194 0.28 17.39 31.93
N PHE A 195 -0.31 16.19 31.87
CA PHE A 195 -1.72 16.03 31.49
C PHE A 195 -2.55 15.33 32.57
N GLY A 196 -1.92 14.63 33.51
CA GLY A 196 -2.60 13.77 34.48
C GLY A 196 -3.52 12.77 33.76
N LYS A 197 -4.77 12.67 34.24
CA LYS A 197 -5.81 11.83 33.62
C LYS A 197 -6.64 12.53 32.54
N LYS A 198 -6.28 13.76 32.14
CA LYS A 198 -7.07 14.54 31.16
C LYS A 198 -6.72 14.11 29.73
N PRO A 199 -7.69 14.16 28.80
CA PRO A 199 -7.42 13.82 27.42
C PRO A 199 -6.51 14.85 26.76
N PHE A 200 -5.59 14.40 25.93
CA PHE A 200 -4.67 15.27 25.18
C PHE A 200 -4.49 14.79 23.75
N VAL A 201 -4.11 15.71 22.86
CA VAL A 201 -3.74 15.37 21.49
C VAL A 201 -2.23 15.42 21.30
N ALA A 202 -1.69 14.57 20.43
CA ALA A 202 -0.28 14.60 20.08
C ALA A 202 -0.08 14.95 18.61
N LEU A 203 0.94 15.75 18.35
CA LEU A 203 1.38 16.16 17.03
C LEU A 203 2.80 15.67 16.80
N HIS A 204 3.06 15.06 15.66
CA HIS A 204 4.42 14.80 15.20
C HIS A 204 4.69 15.60 13.92
N TRP A 205 5.51 16.65 14.03
CA TRP A 205 5.86 17.55 12.94
C TRP A 205 7.33 17.39 12.55
N ARG A 206 7.58 16.61 11.50
CA ARG A 206 8.92 16.47 10.91
C ARG A 206 9.19 17.62 9.94
N ARG A 207 10.22 18.42 10.23
CA ARG A 207 10.49 19.71 9.61
C ARG A 207 11.81 19.76 8.84
N THR A 208 12.92 19.36 9.44
CA THR A 208 14.29 19.70 8.96
C THR A 208 14.61 19.18 7.56
N ASP A 209 15.18 17.98 7.46
CA ASP A 209 15.52 17.33 6.19
C ASP A 209 14.29 17.04 5.34
N PHE A 210 13.15 16.82 6.00
CA PHE A 210 11.90 16.49 5.37
C PHE A 210 11.37 17.60 4.49
N LEU A 211 11.30 18.84 4.98
CA LEU A 211 10.83 19.95 4.15
C LEU A 211 11.76 20.18 2.97
N GLN A 212 13.08 20.14 3.17
CA GLN A 212 14.04 20.41 2.10
C GLN A 212 13.88 19.41 0.93
N VAL A 213 13.77 18.12 1.25
CA VAL A 213 13.68 17.05 0.25
C VAL A 213 12.28 16.90 -0.34
N ARG A 214 11.24 17.17 0.45
CA ARG A 214 9.84 16.87 0.10
C ARG A 214 9.00 18.12 -0.14
N ARG A 215 9.59 19.32 -0.21
CA ARG A 215 8.86 20.59 -0.34
C ARG A 215 7.78 20.58 -1.42
N SER A 216 8.09 19.99 -2.58
CA SER A 216 7.21 19.92 -3.74
C SER A 216 6.20 18.77 -3.69
N GLN A 217 6.23 17.90 -2.68
CA GLN A 217 5.31 16.78 -2.57
C GLN A 217 3.95 17.21 -2.00
N PRO A 218 2.83 16.73 -2.57
CA PRO A 218 1.50 17.01 -2.05
C PRO A 218 1.34 16.58 -0.59
N GLY A 219 0.70 17.43 0.23
CA GLY A 219 0.41 17.14 1.64
C GLY A 219 1.55 17.50 2.61
N VAL A 220 2.68 18.01 2.14
CA VAL A 220 3.74 18.50 3.02
C VAL A 220 3.38 19.90 3.55
N LEU A 221 3.28 20.02 4.87
CA LEU A 221 3.03 21.32 5.52
C LEU A 221 4.18 22.28 5.23
N GLN A 222 3.84 23.43 4.67
CA GLN A 222 4.84 24.42 4.24
C GLN A 222 5.26 25.33 5.39
N SER A 223 4.40 25.51 6.40
CA SER A 223 4.59 26.51 7.44
C SER A 223 4.11 26.08 8.84
N ALA A 224 4.59 26.77 9.87
CA ALA A 224 4.10 26.64 11.24
C ALA A 224 2.60 27.04 11.36
N GLN A 225 2.13 27.98 10.54
CA GLN A 225 0.72 28.38 10.47
C GLN A 225 -0.17 27.22 10.05
N ASP A 226 0.28 26.38 9.11
CA ASP A 226 -0.47 25.21 8.68
C ASP A 226 -0.55 24.17 9.82
N LEU A 227 0.56 23.92 10.52
CA LEU A 227 0.58 23.04 11.70
C LEU A 227 -0.45 23.51 12.74
N VAL A 228 -0.45 24.80 13.09
CA VAL A 228 -1.40 25.37 14.06
C VAL A 228 -2.84 25.19 13.61
N ARG A 229 -3.13 25.35 12.31
CA ARG A 229 -4.47 25.14 11.75
C ARG A 229 -4.93 23.69 11.92
N HIS A 230 -4.07 22.73 11.56
CA HIS A 230 -4.35 21.30 11.71
C HIS A 230 -4.51 20.90 13.18
N ALA A 231 -3.65 21.41 14.06
CA ALA A 231 -3.70 21.18 15.49
C ALA A 231 -5.02 21.66 16.10
N ARG A 232 -5.45 22.90 15.83
CA ARG A 232 -6.71 23.44 16.35
C ARG A 232 -7.93 22.63 15.90
N SER A 233 -7.93 22.15 14.66
CA SER A 233 -8.98 21.26 14.17
C SER A 233 -9.01 19.92 14.92
N LEU A 234 -7.84 19.34 15.22
CA LEU A 234 -7.74 18.12 16.03
C LEU A 234 -8.20 18.34 17.47
N MET A 235 -7.72 19.41 18.11
CA MET A 235 -8.05 19.81 19.48
C MET A 235 -9.56 20.04 19.65
N ALA A 236 -10.19 20.74 18.70
CA ALA A 236 -11.64 20.95 18.71
C ALA A 236 -12.43 19.64 18.60
N ARG A 237 -12.00 18.72 17.73
CA ARG A 237 -12.62 17.38 17.61
C ARG A 237 -12.43 16.53 18.86
N ALA A 238 -11.25 16.62 19.48
CA ALA A 238 -10.90 15.92 20.70
C ALA A 238 -11.49 16.56 21.97
N ARG A 239 -12.03 17.78 21.87
CA ARG A 239 -12.55 18.59 22.99
C ARG A 239 -11.51 18.78 24.11
N THR A 240 -10.28 19.09 23.73
CA THR A 240 -9.19 19.36 24.67
C THR A 240 -8.29 20.49 24.17
N ASP A 241 -7.79 21.28 25.10
CA ASP A 241 -6.78 22.31 24.84
C ASP A 241 -5.35 21.80 25.15
N LEU A 242 -5.22 20.57 25.63
CA LEU A 242 -3.94 19.95 25.96
C LEU A 242 -3.33 19.31 24.71
N VAL A 243 -2.10 19.72 24.38
CA VAL A 243 -1.40 19.27 23.18
C VAL A 243 0.06 18.97 23.48
N TYR A 244 0.54 17.85 22.95
CA TYR A 244 1.94 17.45 22.91
C TYR A 244 2.51 17.66 21.51
N LEU A 245 3.77 18.11 21.39
CA LEU A 245 4.46 18.28 20.12
C LEU A 245 5.82 17.55 20.09
N ALA A 246 5.91 16.50 19.28
CA ALA A 246 7.17 15.93 18.80
C ALA A 246 7.60 16.62 17.51
N THR A 247 8.77 17.23 17.50
CA THR A 247 9.31 17.89 16.30
C THR A 247 10.83 17.94 16.33
N ASP A 248 11.43 17.75 15.16
CA ASP A 248 12.85 17.96 14.90
C ASP A 248 13.17 19.41 14.45
N SER A 249 12.17 20.31 14.38
CA SER A 249 12.40 21.69 13.96
C SER A 249 13.42 22.39 14.85
N ASP A 250 14.40 23.01 14.21
CA ASP A 250 15.47 23.83 14.79
C ASP A 250 15.27 25.33 14.53
N ASN A 251 14.17 25.72 13.86
CA ASN A 251 13.85 27.11 13.58
C ASN A 251 13.15 27.77 14.79
N ALA A 252 13.84 28.71 15.43
CA ALA A 252 13.35 29.40 16.62
C ALA A 252 12.04 30.18 16.39
N ASP A 253 11.89 30.85 15.24
CA ASP A 253 10.69 31.63 14.92
C ASP A 253 9.46 30.74 14.71
N GLU A 254 9.64 29.60 14.03
CA GLU A 254 8.57 28.62 13.85
C GLU A 254 8.14 28.02 15.19
N LEU A 255 9.11 27.67 16.04
CA LEU A 255 8.82 27.13 17.37
C LEU A 255 8.13 28.15 18.26
N GLU A 256 8.53 29.43 18.24
CA GLU A 256 7.88 30.47 19.04
C GLU A 256 6.47 30.77 18.54
N TYR A 257 6.25 30.73 17.23
CA TYR A 257 4.91 30.85 16.64
C TYR A 257 3.99 29.73 17.13
N VAL A 258 4.45 28.48 17.09
CA VAL A 258 3.68 27.32 17.56
C VAL A 258 3.45 27.42 19.07
N ARG A 259 4.47 27.80 19.85
CA ARG A 259 4.36 27.98 21.31
C ARG A 259 3.32 29.03 21.68
N SER A 260 3.34 30.18 21.02
CA SER A 260 2.40 31.28 21.26
C SER A 260 0.95 30.92 20.91
N ASN A 261 0.75 30.02 19.94
CA ASN A 261 -0.59 29.70 19.42
C ASN A 261 -1.23 28.42 19.99
N LEU A 262 -0.42 27.46 20.44
CA LEU A 262 -0.88 26.15 20.92
C LEU A 262 -0.42 25.81 22.35
N LYS A 263 0.64 26.45 22.85
CA LYS A 263 1.28 26.14 24.14
C LYS A 263 1.55 24.63 24.35
N PRO A 264 2.18 23.92 23.39
CA PRO A 264 2.33 22.48 23.48
C PRO A 264 3.34 22.10 24.57
N ALA A 265 3.04 21.03 25.30
CA ALA A 265 4.04 20.34 26.10
C ALA A 265 5.07 19.67 25.16
N ARG A 266 6.33 19.61 25.60
CA ARG A 266 7.42 18.97 24.86
C ARG A 266 8.30 18.19 25.83
N TYR A 267 8.69 16.99 25.44
CA TYR A 267 9.65 16.21 26.19
C TYR A 267 11.06 16.67 25.81
N THR A 268 11.70 17.45 26.69
CA THR A 268 13.06 17.96 26.49
C THR A 268 13.96 17.47 27.62
N PRO A 269 14.50 16.24 27.53
CA PRO A 269 15.46 15.76 28.50
C PRO A 269 16.74 16.59 28.42
N SER A 270 17.39 16.79 29.57
CA SER A 270 18.72 17.40 29.61
C SER A 270 19.73 16.39 29.05
N LEU A 271 20.10 16.56 27.78
CA LEU A 271 21.02 15.68 27.08
C LEU A 271 22.36 16.39 26.88
N ALA A 272 23.46 15.67 27.08
CA ALA A 272 24.77 16.16 26.68
C ALA A 272 24.81 16.35 25.15
N ALA A 273 25.39 17.46 24.70
CA ALA A 273 25.48 17.76 23.27
C ALA A 273 26.23 16.65 22.53
N GLY A 274 25.59 16.08 21.49
CA GLY A 274 26.19 15.06 20.65
C GLY A 274 26.04 13.61 21.14
N ASP A 275 25.36 13.37 22.27
CA ASP A 275 25.03 12.02 22.77
C ASP A 275 23.92 11.37 21.90
N LEU A 276 24.32 10.44 21.01
CA LEU A 276 23.38 9.77 20.12
C LEU A 276 22.52 8.73 20.84
N ARG A 277 23.08 8.06 21.84
CA ARG A 277 22.38 7.03 22.60
C ARG A 277 21.22 7.67 23.37
N ALA A 278 21.49 8.74 24.11
CA ALA A 278 20.45 9.41 24.88
C ALA A 278 19.39 10.10 24.00
N ARG A 279 19.79 10.67 22.85
CA ARG A 279 18.84 11.18 21.84
C ARG A 279 17.93 10.09 21.29
N THR A 280 18.46 8.89 21.09
CA THR A 280 17.71 7.73 20.60
C THR A 280 16.68 7.27 21.63
N VAL A 281 17.08 7.17 22.90
CA VAL A 281 16.16 6.83 23.98
C VAL A 281 15.07 7.90 24.11
N ALA A 282 15.43 9.19 24.06
CA ALA A 282 14.48 10.29 24.07
C ALA A 282 13.46 10.21 22.92
N ALA A 283 13.92 9.90 21.70
CA ALA A 283 13.04 9.69 20.55
C ALA A 283 12.05 8.53 20.77
N ASN A 284 12.47 7.42 21.39
CA ASN A 284 11.57 6.33 21.74
C ASN A 284 10.54 6.75 22.79
N VAL A 285 10.94 7.57 23.78
CA VAL A 285 10.02 8.15 24.77
C VAL A 285 8.98 9.04 24.08
N GLU A 286 9.38 9.91 23.15
CA GLU A 286 8.46 10.75 22.37
C GLU A 286 7.46 9.92 21.53
N ILE A 287 7.91 8.80 20.96
CA ILE A 287 7.03 7.87 20.24
C ILE A 287 5.95 7.35 21.19
N VAL A 288 6.34 6.93 22.40
CA VAL A 288 5.41 6.40 23.40
C VAL A 288 4.46 7.48 23.93
N ILE A 289 4.94 8.70 24.21
CA ILE A 289 4.08 9.83 24.61
C ILE A 289 3.03 10.11 23.53
N CYS A 290 3.45 10.21 22.27
CA CYS A 290 2.53 10.39 21.14
C CYS A 290 1.53 9.22 21.03
N ALA A 291 1.97 8.01 21.39
CA ALA A 291 1.14 6.82 21.30
C ALA A 291 0.06 6.74 22.39
N MET A 292 0.32 7.33 23.55
CA MET A 292 -0.63 7.39 24.67
C MET A 292 -1.78 8.37 24.41
N ALA A 293 -1.58 9.39 23.57
CA ALA A 293 -2.56 10.44 23.29
C ALA A 293 -3.92 9.92 22.81
N ASP A 294 -4.99 10.66 23.08
CA ASP A 294 -6.36 10.32 22.66
C ASP A 294 -6.57 10.49 21.17
N GLN A 295 -5.94 11.51 20.59
CA GLN A 295 -5.93 11.75 19.16
C GLN A 295 -4.50 12.12 18.71
N PHE A 296 -4.12 11.70 17.52
CA PHE A 296 -2.78 11.90 16.99
C PHE A 296 -2.81 12.38 15.53
N LEU A 297 -1.98 13.37 15.20
CA LEU A 297 -1.67 13.76 13.83
C LEU A 297 -0.16 13.77 13.59
N GLY A 298 0.29 13.05 12.56
CA GLY A 298 1.70 13.01 12.20
C GLY A 298 2.00 13.52 10.78
N THR A 299 3.26 13.82 10.51
CA THR A 299 3.74 14.11 9.15
C THR A 299 3.60 12.90 8.24
N LYS A 300 2.93 13.10 7.11
CA LYS A 300 2.72 12.11 6.04
C LYS A 300 4.02 11.49 5.56
N THR A 301 4.04 10.17 5.35
CA THR A 301 5.21 9.38 4.91
C THR A 301 6.43 9.35 5.85
N SER A 302 6.36 9.94 7.04
CA SER A 302 7.47 9.85 8.00
C SER A 302 7.52 8.46 8.66
N SER A 303 8.69 7.85 8.70
CA SER A 303 8.95 6.62 9.45
C SER A 303 8.71 6.78 10.96
N PHE A 304 8.87 8.00 11.50
CA PHE A 304 8.58 8.31 12.90
C PHE A 304 7.08 8.33 13.17
N THR A 305 6.28 8.99 12.30
CA THR A 305 4.80 8.93 12.36
C THR A 305 4.29 7.49 12.30
N LEU A 306 4.88 6.71 11.40
CA LEU A 306 4.53 5.32 11.24
C LEU A 306 4.84 4.50 12.49
N ALA A 307 6.00 4.75 13.11
CA ALA A 307 6.37 4.09 14.35
C ALA A 307 5.41 4.41 15.50
N ILE A 308 4.93 5.65 15.60
CA ILE A 308 3.89 6.06 16.54
C ILE A 308 2.58 5.30 16.28
N ASN A 309 2.12 5.26 15.02
CA ASN A 309 0.86 4.57 14.70
C ASN A 309 0.91 3.06 15.02
N GLU A 310 2.04 2.41 14.77
CA GLU A 310 2.26 1.01 15.16
C GLU A 310 2.19 0.85 16.68
N GLU A 311 2.81 1.74 17.45
CA GLU A 311 2.76 1.76 18.92
C GLU A 311 1.34 1.92 19.46
N ARG A 312 0.61 2.92 18.91
CA ARG A 312 -0.76 3.28 19.29
C ARG A 312 -1.67 2.07 19.23
N VAL A 313 -1.59 1.33 18.12
CA VAL A 313 -2.49 0.21 17.86
C VAL A 313 -2.00 -1.04 18.61
N ALA A 314 -0.73 -1.40 18.53
CA ALA A 314 -0.24 -2.68 19.03
C ALA A 314 -0.04 -2.71 20.56
N ILE A 315 0.35 -1.59 21.16
CA ILE A 315 0.69 -1.52 22.60
C ILE A 315 -0.42 -0.84 23.41
N PHE A 316 -0.96 0.27 22.89
CA PHE A 316 -1.97 1.05 23.61
C PHE A 316 -3.41 0.77 23.19
N ALA A 317 -3.61 -0.17 22.24
CA ALA A 317 -4.92 -0.56 21.72
C ALA A 317 -5.81 0.63 21.29
N LYS A 318 -5.19 1.74 20.85
CA LYS A 318 -5.90 2.89 20.32
C LYS A 318 -6.51 2.53 18.97
N SER A 319 -7.72 3.03 18.69
CA SER A 319 -8.37 2.74 17.41
C SER A 319 -7.65 3.46 16.27
N PRO A 320 -7.55 2.86 15.06
CA PRO A 320 -6.91 3.49 13.91
C PRO A 320 -7.50 4.86 13.56
N GLU A 321 -8.79 5.08 13.82
CA GLU A 321 -9.51 6.33 13.58
C GLU A 321 -9.07 7.47 14.50
N SER A 322 -8.38 7.16 15.61
CA SER A 322 -7.77 8.15 16.51
C SER A 322 -6.43 8.69 16.00
N SER A 323 -5.98 8.24 14.84
CA SER A 323 -4.75 8.66 14.18
C SER A 323 -5.06 9.25 12.81
N GLY A 324 -4.27 10.24 12.41
CA GLY A 324 -4.29 10.76 11.04
C GLY A 324 -2.93 11.30 10.62
N GLU A 325 -2.85 11.66 9.34
CA GLU A 325 -1.70 12.39 8.79
C GLU A 325 -2.12 13.83 8.49
N MET A 326 -1.20 14.77 8.68
CA MET A 326 -1.41 16.17 8.34
C MET A 326 -1.36 16.31 6.81
N ASP A 327 -2.53 16.27 6.16
CA ASP A 327 -2.72 16.50 4.72
C ASP A 327 -3.43 17.84 4.52
N THR A 328 -2.97 18.68 3.60
CA THR A 328 -3.40 20.08 3.47
C THR A 328 -4.89 20.18 3.13
N THR A 329 -5.71 20.54 4.11
CA THR A 329 -7.12 20.94 3.92
C THR A 329 -7.23 22.04 2.86
N PRO A 330 -8.16 21.99 1.89
CA PRO A 330 -8.46 23.14 1.06
C PRO A 330 -9.00 24.27 1.94
N SER A 331 -8.60 25.51 1.64
CA SER A 331 -9.14 26.71 2.28
C SER A 331 -10.68 26.73 2.20
N PRO A 332 -11.38 27.24 3.22
CA PRO A 332 -12.84 27.36 3.17
C PRO A 332 -13.27 28.28 2.00
N PRO A 333 -14.44 28.05 1.39
CA PRO A 333 -14.94 28.90 0.32
C PRO A 333 -15.18 30.31 0.87
N ALA A 334 -14.65 31.32 0.18
CA ALA A 334 -14.95 32.70 0.47
C ALA A 334 -16.44 32.97 0.17
N THR A 335 -17.29 32.96 1.20
CA THR A 335 -18.67 33.46 1.08
C THR A 335 -18.76 34.90 1.56
N ALA A 336 -18.99 35.77 0.57
CA ALA A 336 -19.89 36.93 0.57
C ALA A 336 -19.67 38.08 1.58
N ALA A 337 -19.16 39.22 1.07
CA ALA A 337 -19.80 40.54 1.25
C ALA A 337 -19.27 41.61 0.25
N ARG A 338 -20.13 41.95 -0.73
CA ARG A 338 -20.40 43.26 -1.41
C ARG A 338 -19.27 44.22 -1.90
N PRO A 339 -19.39 44.77 -3.14
CA PRO A 339 -18.67 45.96 -3.64
C PRO A 339 -19.54 47.24 -3.56
N PRO A 340 -19.10 48.44 -4.04
CA PRO A 340 -17.79 49.11 -3.98
C PRO A 340 -17.90 50.59 -3.49
N SER A 341 -16.77 51.29 -3.25
CA SER A 341 -16.72 52.75 -3.35
C SER A 341 -15.28 53.30 -3.45
N ASN A 342 -15.04 53.97 -4.58
CA ASN A 342 -14.14 55.11 -4.84
C ASN A 342 -12.62 54.95 -4.98
N ALA A 343 -12.22 55.14 -6.24
CA ALA A 343 -11.22 56.11 -6.73
C ALA A 343 -9.70 55.83 -6.56
N GLN A 344 -9.14 55.20 -7.61
CA GLN A 344 -7.96 55.57 -8.44
C GLN A 344 -7.01 56.74 -8.02
N PRO A 345 -5.76 56.86 -8.58
CA PRO A 345 -5.24 56.23 -9.83
C PRO A 345 -3.76 55.73 -9.86
N ARG A 346 -3.57 54.70 -10.71
CA ARG A 346 -2.55 54.46 -11.78
C ARG A 346 -1.09 54.95 -11.69
N LYS A 347 -0.16 54.04 -12.08
CA LYS A 347 0.68 54.04 -13.32
C LYS A 347 1.73 52.90 -13.19
N GLY A 348 2.18 52.13 -14.20
CA GLY A 348 1.93 51.94 -15.64
C GLY A 348 2.47 50.53 -16.00
N GLN A 349 1.74 49.72 -16.77
CA GLN A 349 1.92 49.45 -18.21
C GLN A 349 3.32 48.95 -18.62
N ALA A 350 3.53 48.01 -19.54
CA ALA A 350 2.84 46.83 -20.10
C ALA A 350 3.76 46.35 -21.26
N ALA A 351 3.70 45.06 -21.58
CA ALA A 351 4.43 44.37 -22.66
C ALA A 351 4.14 44.90 -24.08
N PRO A 352 4.81 44.33 -25.12
CA PRO A 352 3.99 43.78 -26.20
C PRO A 352 4.45 42.43 -26.80
N GLN A 353 3.50 41.88 -27.55
CA GLN A 353 3.40 40.57 -28.21
C GLN A 353 4.11 40.49 -29.58
N ALA A 354 4.08 39.26 -30.11
CA ALA A 354 4.63 38.71 -31.35
C ALA A 354 4.05 39.25 -32.68
N ALA A 355 4.82 39.07 -33.76
CA ALA A 355 4.35 38.62 -35.10
C ALA A 355 5.55 38.33 -36.04
N ALA A 356 5.44 37.28 -36.87
CA ALA A 356 6.27 36.98 -38.05
C ALA A 356 5.54 37.48 -39.34
N PRO A 357 5.89 37.14 -40.60
CA PRO A 357 7.09 36.52 -41.21
C PRO A 357 7.54 37.19 -42.56
N ALA A 358 8.50 36.54 -43.26
CA ALA A 358 8.62 36.39 -44.74
C ALA A 358 9.87 36.97 -45.45
N GLY A 359 10.56 36.11 -46.22
CA GLY A 359 10.96 36.42 -47.60
C GLY A 359 12.43 36.25 -48.04
N LYS A 360 12.68 35.19 -48.85
CA LYS A 360 13.62 35.04 -50.01
C LYS A 360 15.15 35.16 -49.76
N VAL A 361 16.06 34.22 -50.09
CA VAL A 361 16.36 33.29 -51.22
C VAL A 361 17.67 33.71 -51.95
N ARG A 362 18.53 32.70 -52.24
CA ARG A 362 19.82 32.64 -53.01
C ARG A 362 21.08 32.89 -52.18
N GLY A 363 22.14 32.07 -52.24
CA GLY A 363 22.44 30.87 -53.03
C GLY A 363 23.82 30.28 -52.70
N GLU A 364 24.03 29.05 -53.19
CA GLU A 364 25.28 28.32 -53.47
C GLU A 364 26.09 27.60 -52.34
N ALA A 365 26.38 26.33 -52.67
CA ALA A 365 26.98 25.18 -51.98
C ALA A 365 28.50 25.32 -51.69
N MET A 366 29.26 24.57 -50.87
CA MET A 366 29.30 23.30 -50.05
C MET A 366 30.53 23.45 -49.08
N PRO A 367 30.97 22.49 -48.23
CA PRO A 367 30.31 21.40 -47.51
C PRO A 367 30.43 21.56 -45.96
N ALA A 368 29.45 21.08 -45.20
CA ALA A 368 29.51 21.08 -43.73
C ALA A 368 30.06 19.76 -43.20
N ASP A 369 31.22 19.84 -42.57
CA ASP A 369 31.78 18.83 -41.70
C ASP A 369 30.90 18.64 -40.46
N THR A 370 30.71 17.38 -40.12
CA THR A 370 29.99 16.82 -38.98
C THR A 370 30.34 17.48 -37.65
N ARG A 371 29.34 18.04 -36.95
CA ARG A 371 29.37 18.18 -35.49
C ARG A 371 27.96 18.33 -34.89
N GLY A 372 27.45 17.20 -34.38
CA GLY A 372 26.62 17.09 -33.18
C GLY A 372 25.34 17.92 -33.09
N ALA A 373 24.26 17.48 -33.74
CA ALA A 373 22.92 17.80 -33.26
C ALA A 373 22.71 17.13 -31.90
N SER A 374 22.22 17.89 -30.91
CA SER A 374 21.71 17.31 -29.66
C SER A 374 20.59 16.32 -30.00
N PRO A 375 20.54 15.11 -29.40
CA PRO A 375 19.51 14.14 -29.72
C PRO A 375 18.13 14.72 -29.37
N PRO A 376 17.08 14.42 -30.17
CA PRO A 376 15.73 14.89 -29.88
C PRO A 376 15.32 14.45 -28.48
N ASN A 377 14.56 15.30 -27.79
CA ASN A 377 14.06 15.04 -26.44
C ASN A 377 12.94 13.98 -26.51
N VAL A 378 13.29 12.72 -26.76
CA VAL A 378 12.36 11.59 -26.86
C VAL A 378 11.78 11.32 -25.47
N SER A 379 10.44 11.29 -25.36
CA SER A 379 9.75 11.04 -24.10
C SER A 379 10.11 9.65 -23.51
N PRO A 380 10.05 9.45 -22.19
CA PRO A 380 10.29 8.14 -21.59
C PRO A 380 9.46 7.00 -22.20
N ILE A 381 8.19 7.29 -22.56
CA ILE A 381 7.28 6.34 -23.21
C ILE A 381 7.80 5.97 -24.60
N ALA A 382 8.15 6.96 -25.43
CA ALA A 382 8.69 6.70 -26.76
C ALA A 382 10.03 5.95 -26.72
N ARG A 383 10.87 6.19 -25.70
CA ARG A 383 12.09 5.42 -25.48
C ARG A 383 11.78 3.96 -25.17
N ILE A 384 10.79 3.67 -24.32
CA ILE A 384 10.39 2.30 -23.99
C ILE A 384 9.82 1.60 -25.23
N SER A 385 8.93 2.25 -25.98
CA SER A 385 8.38 1.69 -27.22
C SER A 385 9.46 1.39 -28.27
N ALA A 386 10.47 2.25 -28.38
CA ALA A 386 11.58 2.05 -29.30
C ALA A 386 12.46 0.84 -28.97
N LEU A 387 12.40 0.32 -27.73
CA LEU A 387 13.12 -0.90 -27.36
C LEU A 387 12.49 -2.16 -27.97
N GLN A 388 11.23 -2.10 -28.42
CA GLN A 388 10.51 -3.25 -28.99
C GLN A 388 10.56 -4.47 -28.05
N ARG A 389 10.41 -4.22 -26.74
CA ARG A 389 10.39 -5.25 -25.70
C ARG A 389 9.02 -5.32 -25.05
N TYR A 390 8.47 -6.52 -24.95
CA TYR A 390 7.08 -6.75 -24.60
C TYR A 390 6.94 -7.62 -23.34
N LEU A 391 5.88 -7.38 -22.59
CA LEU A 391 5.44 -8.19 -21.45
C LEU A 391 3.98 -8.59 -21.67
N LEU A 392 3.68 -9.87 -21.61
CA LEU A 392 2.33 -10.43 -21.76
C LEU A 392 1.93 -11.15 -20.49
N PHE A 393 0.63 -11.23 -20.22
CA PHE A 393 0.12 -12.01 -19.10
C PHE A 393 -1.29 -12.57 -19.37
N ASP A 394 -1.64 -13.66 -18.70
CA ASP A 394 -2.98 -14.22 -18.60
C ASP A 394 -3.19 -14.75 -17.18
N VAL A 395 -4.44 -14.78 -16.72
CA VAL A 395 -4.79 -15.27 -15.38
C VAL A 395 -5.32 -16.69 -15.43
N ILE A 396 -5.46 -17.32 -14.26
CA ILE A 396 -6.10 -18.64 -14.19
C ILE A 396 -7.53 -18.60 -14.78
N PRO A 397 -7.98 -19.64 -15.50
CA PRO A 397 -9.16 -19.54 -16.36
C PRO A 397 -10.49 -19.19 -15.69
N HIS A 398 -10.65 -19.55 -14.42
CA HIS A 398 -11.91 -19.36 -13.68
C HIS A 398 -12.02 -18.01 -12.98
N GLU A 399 -11.05 -17.10 -13.15
CA GLU A 399 -11.10 -15.80 -12.49
C GLU A 399 -12.02 -14.81 -13.19
N GLN A 400 -12.86 -14.17 -12.37
CA GLN A 400 -13.79 -13.14 -12.84
C GLN A 400 -13.07 -11.84 -13.19
N LEU A 401 -13.73 -11.00 -14.00
CA LEU A 401 -13.13 -9.79 -14.57
C LEU A 401 -12.53 -8.83 -13.53
N ASN A 402 -13.13 -8.69 -12.34
CA ASN A 402 -12.58 -7.83 -11.28
C ASN A 402 -11.20 -8.27 -10.79
N LYS A 403 -10.93 -9.58 -10.80
CA LYS A 403 -9.60 -10.10 -10.47
C LYS A 403 -8.64 -10.03 -11.66
N GLN A 404 -9.13 -10.24 -12.89
CA GLN A 404 -8.37 -9.94 -14.12
C GLN A 404 -7.88 -8.48 -14.14
N ARG A 405 -8.75 -7.51 -13.77
CA ARG A 405 -8.40 -6.09 -13.59
C ARG A 405 -7.26 -5.87 -12.60
N ARG A 406 -7.21 -6.63 -11.51
CA ARG A 406 -6.14 -6.50 -10.52
C ARG A 406 -4.83 -7.13 -10.99
N ALA A 407 -4.88 -8.27 -11.67
CA ALA A 407 -3.72 -8.85 -12.33
C ALA A 407 -3.15 -7.87 -13.37
N TYR A 408 -4.00 -7.19 -14.12
CA TYR A 408 -3.55 -6.15 -15.04
C TYR A 408 -2.79 -5.01 -14.36
N MET A 409 -3.30 -4.47 -13.25
CA MET A 409 -2.56 -3.45 -12.50
C MET A 409 -1.20 -3.98 -12.01
N PHE A 410 -1.14 -5.26 -11.58
CA PHE A 410 0.12 -5.90 -11.21
C PHE A 410 1.11 -5.96 -12.39
N TYR A 411 0.67 -6.41 -13.57
CA TYR A 411 1.54 -6.53 -14.75
C TYR A 411 1.88 -5.18 -15.37
N LEU A 412 1.04 -4.16 -15.18
CA LEU A 412 1.38 -2.77 -15.51
C LEU A 412 2.55 -2.26 -14.66
N ASP A 413 2.48 -2.44 -13.34
CA ASP A 413 3.61 -2.10 -12.45
C ASP A 413 4.89 -2.85 -12.86
N LEU A 414 4.76 -4.14 -13.16
CA LEU A 414 5.89 -4.96 -13.60
C LEU A 414 6.47 -4.46 -14.93
N ALA A 415 5.62 -4.15 -15.91
CA ALA A 415 6.04 -3.61 -17.20
C ALA A 415 6.77 -2.26 -17.06
N MET A 416 6.29 -1.40 -16.16
CA MET A 416 6.94 -0.13 -15.82
C MET A 416 8.34 -0.36 -15.24
N ARG A 417 8.47 -1.29 -14.27
CA ARG A 417 9.76 -1.64 -13.66
C ARG A 417 10.74 -2.23 -14.67
N LEU A 418 10.26 -3.09 -15.57
CA LEU A 418 11.07 -3.75 -16.59
C LEU A 418 11.29 -2.91 -17.85
N LYS A 419 10.67 -1.73 -17.96
CA LYS A 419 10.72 -0.88 -19.15
C LYS A 419 10.36 -1.65 -20.42
N ARG A 420 9.21 -2.34 -20.39
CA ARG A 420 8.65 -3.13 -21.50
C ARG A 420 7.27 -2.60 -21.86
N THR A 421 6.91 -2.56 -23.13
CA THR A 421 5.52 -2.34 -23.56
C THR A 421 4.65 -3.45 -23.00
N LEU A 422 3.57 -3.10 -22.30
CA LEU A 422 2.63 -4.09 -21.80
C LEU A 422 1.67 -4.51 -22.91
N VAL A 423 1.60 -5.80 -23.18
CA VAL A 423 0.59 -6.38 -24.06
C VAL A 423 -0.64 -6.71 -23.22
N LEU A 424 -1.75 -6.04 -23.51
CA LEU A 424 -3.02 -6.23 -22.83
C LEU A 424 -3.62 -7.56 -23.30
N PRO A 425 -3.99 -8.48 -22.39
CA PRO A 425 -4.71 -9.70 -22.77
C PRO A 425 -6.12 -9.34 -23.26
N ARG A 426 -6.98 -10.33 -23.46
CA ARG A 426 -8.41 -10.17 -23.65
C ARG A 426 -9.13 -10.42 -22.32
N GLY A 427 -10.14 -9.61 -22.04
CA GLY A 427 -11.05 -9.79 -20.92
C GLY A 427 -11.90 -11.04 -21.14
N ARG A 428 -11.74 -12.03 -20.27
CA ARG A 428 -12.43 -13.32 -20.36
C ARG A 428 -13.73 -13.29 -19.55
N LEU A 429 -14.84 -13.59 -20.21
CA LEU A 429 -16.15 -13.65 -19.60
C LEU A 429 -16.63 -15.10 -19.58
N VAL A 430 -16.89 -15.62 -18.39
CA VAL A 430 -17.22 -17.04 -18.17
C VAL A 430 -18.65 -17.20 -17.66
N LYS A 431 -19.36 -18.21 -18.18
CA LYS A 431 -20.64 -18.66 -17.65
C LYS A 431 -20.42 -19.68 -16.54
N LYS A 432 -21.37 -19.76 -15.62
CA LYS A 432 -21.47 -20.88 -14.69
C LYS A 432 -22.48 -21.89 -15.20
N ASP A 433 -22.22 -23.16 -14.95
CA ASP A 433 -23.20 -24.22 -15.12
C ASP A 433 -24.20 -24.24 -13.95
N GLY A 434 -25.23 -25.09 -14.05
CA GLY A 434 -26.24 -25.25 -13.01
C GLY A 434 -25.74 -25.85 -11.69
N ALA A 435 -24.53 -26.43 -11.68
CA ALA A 435 -23.86 -26.99 -10.51
C ALA A 435 -22.81 -26.02 -9.91
N GLY A 436 -22.63 -24.83 -10.48
CA GLY A 436 -21.69 -23.80 -10.03
C GLY A 436 -20.27 -23.92 -10.61
N GLY A 437 -20.02 -24.88 -11.51
CA GLY A 437 -18.78 -24.99 -12.29
C GLY A 437 -18.68 -23.92 -13.38
N PHE A 438 -17.49 -23.71 -13.95
CA PHE A 438 -17.27 -22.71 -15.01
C PHE A 438 -17.23 -23.36 -16.39
N LEU A 439 -18.05 -22.85 -17.31
CA LEU A 439 -18.10 -23.28 -18.72
C LEU A 439 -17.01 -22.55 -19.52
N LEU A 440 -15.76 -22.99 -19.36
CA LEU A 440 -14.57 -22.33 -19.94
C LEU A 440 -14.48 -22.44 -21.46
N ASP A 441 -15.03 -23.51 -22.03
CA ASP A 441 -15.15 -23.77 -23.46
C ASP A 441 -16.11 -22.79 -24.16
N GLN A 442 -17.05 -22.22 -23.40
CA GLN A 442 -18.03 -21.22 -23.85
C GLN A 442 -17.64 -19.80 -23.44
N ALA A 443 -16.38 -19.58 -23.04
CA ALA A 443 -15.92 -18.26 -22.62
C ALA A 443 -15.96 -17.26 -23.79
N GLU A 444 -16.49 -16.08 -23.52
CA GLU A 444 -16.45 -14.94 -24.44
C GLU A 444 -15.23 -14.07 -24.12
N TYR A 445 -14.66 -13.45 -25.15
CA TYR A 445 -13.47 -12.59 -25.02
C TYR A 445 -13.77 -11.18 -25.54
N MET A 446 -13.21 -10.17 -24.89
CA MET A 446 -13.28 -8.76 -25.25
C MET A 446 -11.90 -8.13 -25.22
N ARG A 447 -11.63 -7.16 -26.09
CA ARG A 447 -10.42 -6.34 -26.01
C ARG A 447 -10.47 -5.46 -24.77
N TRP A 448 -9.32 -5.07 -24.23
CA TRP A 448 -9.32 -4.21 -23.04
C TRP A 448 -9.82 -2.80 -23.35
N GLY A 449 -9.56 -2.29 -24.56
CA GLY A 449 -10.11 -1.03 -25.07
C GLY A 449 -11.64 -1.00 -25.17
N GLU A 450 -12.33 -2.14 -25.13
CA GLU A 450 -13.80 -2.17 -25.03
C GLU A 450 -14.30 -1.96 -23.59
N LEU A 451 -13.43 -2.13 -22.59
CA LEU A 451 -13.78 -2.10 -21.16
C LEU A 451 -13.12 -0.91 -20.43
N PHE A 452 -11.95 -0.49 -20.89
CA PHE A 452 -11.08 0.50 -20.25
C PHE A 452 -10.56 1.51 -21.24
N ASN A 453 -10.37 2.74 -20.76
CA ASN A 453 -9.77 3.82 -21.55
C ASN A 453 -8.27 3.63 -21.71
N VAL A 454 -7.89 2.82 -22.71
CA VAL A 454 -6.49 2.50 -23.03
C VAL A 454 -5.71 3.75 -23.44
N SER A 455 -6.36 4.76 -24.03
CA SER A 455 -5.72 6.03 -24.37
C SER A 455 -5.28 6.84 -23.14
N ALA A 456 -6.04 6.79 -22.06
CA ALA A 456 -5.65 7.43 -20.79
C ALA A 456 -4.44 6.72 -20.16
N LEU A 457 -4.40 5.39 -20.27
CA LEU A 457 -3.30 4.57 -19.80
C LEU A 457 -2.02 4.76 -20.63
N ALA A 458 -2.12 4.87 -21.96
CA ALA A 458 -0.98 5.05 -22.85
C ALA A 458 -0.17 6.33 -22.55
N LYS A 459 -0.75 7.27 -21.79
CA LYS A 459 -0.05 8.47 -21.25
C LYS A 459 0.86 8.17 -20.06
N LEU A 460 0.65 7.05 -19.37
CA LEU A 460 1.47 6.59 -18.25
C LEU A 460 2.61 5.68 -18.75
N HIS A 461 2.28 4.71 -19.60
CA HIS A 461 3.20 3.65 -20.01
C HIS A 461 2.76 3.07 -21.37
N PRO A 462 3.68 2.66 -22.26
CA PRO A 462 3.28 2.11 -23.56
C PRO A 462 2.58 0.76 -23.40
N VAL A 463 1.47 0.63 -24.10
CA VAL A 463 0.67 -0.59 -24.14
C VAL A 463 0.23 -0.90 -25.56
N VAL A 464 -0.06 -2.17 -25.82
CA VAL A 464 -0.60 -2.66 -27.09
C VAL A 464 -1.58 -3.80 -26.78
N GLU A 465 -2.63 -3.95 -27.58
CA GLU A 465 -3.57 -5.08 -27.41
C GLU A 465 -2.94 -6.39 -27.94
N LEU A 466 -3.34 -7.53 -27.38
CA LEU A 466 -2.81 -8.84 -27.77
C LEU A 466 -2.96 -9.13 -29.26
N GLU A 467 -4.11 -8.79 -29.85
CA GLU A 467 -4.35 -9.02 -31.28
C GLU A 467 -3.41 -8.19 -32.16
N ASP A 468 -3.15 -6.94 -31.79
CA ASP A 468 -2.28 -6.04 -32.55
C ASP A 468 -0.83 -6.52 -32.47
N PHE A 469 -0.38 -6.93 -31.28
CA PHE A 469 0.93 -7.55 -31.09
C PHE A 469 1.14 -8.77 -32.00
N LEU A 470 0.13 -9.66 -32.09
CA LEU A 470 0.23 -10.84 -32.94
C LEU A 470 0.11 -10.51 -34.44
N ALA A 471 -0.71 -9.54 -34.81
CA ALA A 471 -0.88 -9.10 -36.19
C ALA A 471 0.39 -8.45 -36.77
N GLU A 472 1.20 -7.81 -35.92
CA GLU A 472 2.54 -7.31 -36.28
C GLU A 472 3.59 -8.42 -36.46
N GLY A 473 3.22 -9.69 -36.27
CA GLY A 473 4.10 -10.84 -36.45
C GLY A 473 5.02 -11.11 -35.27
N HIS A 474 4.79 -10.48 -34.11
CA HIS A 474 5.58 -10.74 -32.92
C HIS A 474 5.25 -12.11 -32.33
N GLU A 475 6.29 -12.80 -31.84
CA GLU A 475 6.17 -14.08 -31.15
C GLU A 475 6.43 -13.91 -29.67
N VAL A 476 6.03 -14.87 -28.84
CA VAL A 476 6.37 -14.87 -27.40
C VAL A 476 7.70 -15.59 -27.19
N SER A 477 8.76 -14.88 -26.85
CA SER A 477 10.11 -15.46 -26.78
C SER A 477 10.22 -16.48 -25.64
N LEU A 478 9.62 -16.16 -24.49
CA LEU A 478 9.50 -17.06 -23.33
C LEU A 478 8.07 -17.01 -22.79
N MET A 479 7.41 -18.16 -22.71
CA MET A 479 6.17 -18.32 -21.95
C MET A 479 6.46 -18.98 -20.61
N VAL A 480 6.05 -18.31 -19.54
CA VAL A 480 6.16 -18.79 -18.16
C VAL A 480 4.79 -19.25 -17.70
N GLN A 481 4.63 -20.56 -17.49
CA GLN A 481 3.44 -21.09 -16.85
C GLN A 481 3.60 -21.00 -15.34
N ILE A 482 2.70 -20.25 -14.69
CA ILE A 482 2.67 -20.16 -13.23
C ILE A 482 1.98 -21.41 -12.71
N ASP A 483 2.78 -22.31 -12.12
CA ASP A 483 2.31 -23.56 -11.55
C ASP A 483 3.14 -23.91 -10.30
N HIS A 484 2.48 -24.48 -9.29
CA HIS A 484 3.11 -25.02 -8.09
C HIS A 484 3.53 -26.48 -8.28
N GLN A 485 3.06 -27.14 -9.34
CA GLN A 485 3.49 -28.47 -9.74
C GLN A 485 4.58 -28.39 -10.82
N PRO A 486 5.51 -29.37 -10.88
CA PRO A 486 6.47 -29.45 -11.98
C PRO A 486 5.73 -29.70 -13.29
N CYS A 487 5.75 -28.74 -14.21
CA CYS A 487 5.40 -28.98 -15.60
C CYS A 487 6.65 -29.04 -16.49
N ALA A 488 6.57 -29.82 -17.57
CA ALA A 488 7.68 -29.99 -18.49
C ALA A 488 7.93 -28.67 -19.24
N GLY A 489 9.12 -28.11 -19.08
CA GLY A 489 9.61 -27.06 -19.97
C GLY A 489 9.80 -27.62 -21.39
N GLY A 490 9.75 -26.74 -22.38
CA GLY A 490 9.78 -27.14 -23.79
C GLY A 490 10.49 -26.12 -24.67
N GLY A 491 10.94 -26.59 -25.84
CA GLY A 491 11.47 -25.73 -26.89
C GLY A 491 10.37 -24.94 -27.60
N ARG A 492 10.67 -24.47 -28.81
CA ARG A 492 9.74 -23.72 -29.63
C ARG A 492 8.47 -24.54 -29.94
N GLY A 493 7.31 -23.91 -29.86
CA GLY A 493 6.03 -24.56 -30.13
C GLY A 493 4.89 -23.56 -30.24
N THR A 494 3.65 -24.07 -30.24
CA THR A 494 2.43 -23.27 -30.25
C THR A 494 1.59 -23.57 -29.02
N VAL A 495 0.89 -22.56 -28.49
CA VAL A 495 -0.07 -22.70 -27.39
C VAL A 495 -1.35 -21.94 -27.63
N ASP A 496 -2.38 -22.39 -26.93
CA ASP A 496 -3.58 -21.61 -26.71
C ASP A 496 -3.30 -20.61 -25.58
N PHE A 497 -3.31 -19.32 -25.90
CA PHE A 497 -3.03 -18.26 -24.93
C PHE A 497 -4.18 -17.26 -24.88
N ASN A 498 -4.77 -17.09 -23.70
CA ASN A 498 -5.88 -16.18 -23.47
C ASN A 498 -7.02 -16.33 -24.51
N GLY A 499 -7.28 -17.58 -24.90
CA GLY A 499 -8.31 -18.03 -25.87
C GLY A 499 -7.95 -17.89 -27.35
N LEU A 500 -6.74 -17.42 -27.68
CA LEU A 500 -6.25 -17.41 -29.07
C LEU A 500 -5.50 -18.71 -29.30
N LYS A 501 -5.82 -19.39 -30.39
CA LYS A 501 -5.16 -20.63 -30.77
C LYS A 501 -3.90 -20.36 -31.58
N GLY A 502 -2.90 -21.22 -31.42
CA GLY A 502 -1.72 -21.21 -32.28
C GLY A 502 -0.74 -20.07 -32.01
N VAL A 503 -0.72 -19.49 -30.81
CA VAL A 503 0.26 -18.47 -30.43
C VAL A 503 1.65 -19.10 -30.40
N ILE A 504 2.57 -18.56 -31.20
CA ILE A 504 3.93 -19.08 -31.32
C ILE A 504 4.76 -18.66 -30.11
N VAL A 505 5.44 -19.63 -29.51
CA VAL A 505 6.31 -19.44 -28.35
C VAL A 505 7.70 -20.02 -28.63
N GLY A 506 8.74 -19.25 -28.35
CA GLY A 506 10.14 -19.65 -28.53
C GLY A 506 10.61 -20.69 -27.51
N ARG A 507 10.20 -20.56 -26.25
CA ARG A 507 10.45 -21.55 -25.18
C ARG A 507 9.41 -21.50 -24.08
N PHE A 508 9.21 -22.63 -23.43
CA PHE A 508 8.33 -22.81 -22.27
C PHE A 508 9.11 -23.04 -20.99
N GLN A 509 8.68 -22.39 -19.92
CA GLN A 509 9.23 -22.56 -18.58
C GLN A 509 8.10 -22.60 -17.55
N CYS A 510 8.24 -23.45 -16.55
CA CYS A 510 7.36 -23.45 -15.39
C CYS A 510 8.04 -22.71 -14.23
N SER A 511 7.30 -21.85 -13.53
CA SER A 511 7.80 -21.17 -12.35
C SER A 511 6.69 -20.76 -11.42
N ALA A 512 6.86 -21.05 -10.13
CA ALA A 512 5.91 -20.61 -9.10
C ALA A 512 6.08 -19.14 -8.68
N GLY A 513 7.05 -18.40 -9.21
CA GLY A 513 7.31 -17.03 -8.74
C GLY A 513 8.29 -16.17 -9.53
N LEU A 514 8.55 -16.49 -10.80
CA LEU A 514 9.47 -15.70 -11.64
C LEU A 514 9.03 -14.23 -11.77
N GLN A 515 7.73 -13.96 -11.77
CA GLN A 515 7.15 -12.62 -11.80
C GLN A 515 7.52 -11.75 -10.58
N TYR A 516 8.01 -12.36 -9.50
CA TYR A 516 8.44 -11.69 -8.28
C TYR A 516 9.97 -11.57 -8.16
N ASP A 517 10.73 -12.28 -8.99
CA ASP A 517 12.20 -12.35 -8.90
C ASP A 517 12.85 -11.34 -9.85
N GLY A 518 13.13 -10.14 -9.34
CA GLY A 518 13.74 -9.06 -10.12
C GLY A 518 15.09 -9.42 -10.76
N ASN A 519 15.89 -10.29 -10.14
CA ASN A 519 17.20 -10.70 -10.69
C ASN A 519 17.04 -11.73 -11.81
N ALA A 520 16.10 -12.66 -11.65
CA ALA A 520 15.76 -13.58 -12.72
C ALA A 520 15.13 -12.84 -13.91
N LEU A 521 14.27 -11.86 -13.66
CA LEU A 521 13.68 -11.02 -14.70
C LEU A 521 14.72 -10.15 -15.43
N ALA A 522 15.69 -9.56 -14.72
CA ALA A 522 16.76 -8.79 -15.34
C ALA A 522 17.62 -9.63 -16.30
N ARG A 523 17.79 -10.92 -16.03
CA ARG A 523 18.49 -11.86 -16.95
C ARG A 523 17.67 -12.19 -18.20
N LEU A 524 16.42 -11.75 -18.27
CA LEU A 524 15.55 -11.89 -19.44
C LEU A 524 15.44 -10.58 -20.23
N ASP A 525 16.20 -9.53 -19.87
CA ASP A 525 16.11 -8.20 -20.50
C ASP A 525 16.39 -8.20 -22.01
N GLU A 526 17.19 -9.15 -22.48
CA GLU A 526 17.51 -9.36 -23.91
C GLU A 526 16.38 -10.03 -24.68
N LEU A 527 15.40 -10.65 -24.00
CA LEU A 527 14.28 -11.28 -24.69
C LEU A 527 13.34 -10.22 -25.26
N PRO A 528 12.98 -10.31 -26.55
CA PRO A 528 11.97 -9.44 -27.16
C PRO A 528 10.63 -9.49 -26.42
N SER A 529 10.21 -10.64 -25.93
CA SER A 529 8.89 -10.80 -25.30
C SER A 529 8.86 -11.88 -24.22
N ILE A 530 8.18 -11.59 -23.11
CA ILE A 530 8.01 -12.52 -21.99
C ILE A 530 6.52 -12.60 -21.68
N GLY A 531 5.95 -13.80 -21.68
CA GLY A 531 4.57 -14.06 -21.30
C GLY A 531 4.45 -14.80 -19.98
N PHE A 532 3.44 -14.47 -19.18
CA PHE A 532 3.06 -15.20 -17.98
C PHE A 532 1.66 -15.77 -18.12
N ALA A 533 1.50 -17.09 -18.06
CA ALA A 533 0.20 -17.75 -18.11
C ALA A 533 -0.22 -18.26 -16.73
N ASN A 534 -1.53 -18.39 -16.50
CA ASN A 534 -2.11 -18.90 -15.26
C ASN A 534 -1.75 -18.08 -14.00
N SER A 535 -1.63 -16.76 -14.15
CA SER A 535 -1.35 -15.89 -13.01
C SER A 535 -2.52 -15.85 -12.01
N VAL A 536 -2.15 -15.83 -10.73
CA VAL A 536 -3.05 -15.53 -9.59
C VAL A 536 -2.69 -14.22 -8.90
N ASP A 537 -1.77 -13.46 -9.50
CA ASP A 537 -1.09 -12.36 -8.84
C ASP A 537 -2.05 -11.17 -8.68
N GLN A 538 -2.11 -10.64 -7.47
CA GLN A 538 -2.96 -9.53 -7.10
C GLN A 538 -2.16 -8.54 -6.27
N MET A 539 -2.35 -7.25 -6.55
CA MET A 539 -1.73 -6.19 -5.76
C MET A 539 -2.48 -5.94 -4.46
N SER A 540 -1.75 -5.44 -3.44
CA SER A 540 -2.41 -4.83 -2.28
C SER A 540 -3.19 -3.57 -2.70
N PRO A 541 -4.26 -3.18 -1.98
CA PRO A 541 -5.01 -1.96 -2.30
C PRO A 541 -4.11 -0.72 -2.37
N GLN A 542 -3.11 -0.60 -1.50
CA GLN A 542 -2.18 0.53 -1.46
C GLN A 542 -1.34 0.63 -2.74
N GLN A 543 -0.94 -0.51 -3.31
CA GLN A 543 -0.19 -0.53 -4.57
C GLN A 543 -1.10 -0.34 -5.79
N ALA A 544 -2.36 -0.80 -5.71
CA ALA A 544 -3.32 -0.65 -6.80
C ALA A 544 -3.78 0.80 -6.99
N LEU A 545 -3.94 1.57 -5.91
CA LEU A 545 -4.53 2.92 -5.96
C LEU A 545 -3.82 3.91 -6.91
N PRO A 546 -2.47 4.04 -6.91
CA PRO A 546 -1.79 4.93 -7.84
C PRO A 546 -2.01 4.57 -9.31
N LEU A 547 -2.08 3.26 -9.62
CA LEU A 547 -2.29 2.76 -10.97
C LEU A 547 -3.76 2.86 -11.39
N ARG A 548 -4.68 2.68 -10.44
CA ARG A 548 -6.11 2.77 -10.68
C ARG A 548 -6.51 4.13 -11.25
N ALA A 549 -5.82 5.22 -10.90
CA ALA A 549 -6.07 6.53 -11.49
C ALA A 549 -5.90 6.57 -13.02
N TYR A 550 -5.16 5.63 -13.61
CA TYR A 550 -4.89 5.51 -15.04
C TYR A 550 -5.65 4.36 -15.70
N VAL A 551 -5.92 3.29 -14.96
CA VAL A 551 -6.76 2.15 -15.38
C VAL A 551 -8.24 2.50 -15.26
N LYS A 552 -8.71 3.46 -16.06
CA LYS A 552 -10.11 3.93 -16.03
C LYS A 552 -11.01 3.08 -16.89
N TYR A 553 -12.27 2.93 -16.48
CA TYR A 553 -13.30 2.37 -17.36
C TYR A 553 -13.49 3.23 -18.61
N GLU A 554 -14.13 2.67 -19.62
CA GLU A 554 -14.58 3.45 -20.77
C GLU A 554 -15.49 4.62 -20.36
N LYS A 555 -15.44 5.71 -21.13
CA LYS A 555 -16.10 6.98 -20.75
C LYS A 555 -17.61 6.80 -20.56
N SER A 556 -18.22 5.99 -21.41
CA SER A 556 -19.65 5.67 -21.39
C SER A 556 -20.12 5.05 -20.07
N VAL A 557 -19.24 4.32 -19.35
CA VAL A 557 -19.55 3.75 -18.03
C VAL A 557 -19.77 4.88 -17.01
N TYR A 558 -18.89 5.87 -17.00
CA TYR A 558 -19.00 7.02 -16.09
C TYR A 558 -20.19 7.90 -16.44
N GLU A 559 -20.48 8.10 -17.72
CA GLU A 559 -21.64 8.86 -18.19
C GLU A 559 -22.96 8.19 -17.81
N ALA A 560 -23.07 6.87 -17.99
CA ALA A 560 -24.25 6.11 -17.59
C ALA A 560 -24.47 6.14 -16.06
N ALA A 561 -23.41 5.99 -15.27
CA ALA A 561 -23.47 6.08 -13.82
C ALA A 561 -23.89 7.49 -13.36
N ALA A 562 -23.31 8.53 -13.95
CA ALA A 562 -23.64 9.91 -13.62
C ALA A 562 -25.09 10.26 -13.98
N ALA A 563 -25.58 9.81 -15.15
CA ALA A 563 -26.96 10.02 -15.56
C ALA A 563 -27.95 9.33 -14.60
N PHE A 564 -27.65 8.10 -14.18
CA PHE A 564 -28.46 7.39 -13.20
C PHE A 564 -28.46 8.10 -11.84
N VAL A 565 -27.28 8.49 -11.33
CA VAL A 565 -27.17 9.19 -10.04
C VAL A 565 -27.92 10.52 -10.05
N GLU A 566 -27.82 11.30 -11.13
CA GLU A 566 -28.55 12.56 -11.27
C GLU A 566 -30.07 12.34 -11.29
N ALA A 567 -30.55 11.31 -12.00
CA ALA A 567 -31.98 11.00 -12.09
C ALA A 567 -32.58 10.52 -10.75
N GLU A 568 -31.87 9.65 -10.03
CA GLU A 568 -32.38 9.03 -8.80
C GLU A 568 -32.13 9.88 -7.54
N PHE A 569 -30.98 10.55 -7.49
CA PHE A 569 -30.51 11.23 -6.27
C PHE A 569 -30.28 12.74 -6.47
N GLY A 570 -30.07 13.19 -7.71
CA GLY A 570 -29.65 14.55 -8.03
C GLY A 570 -28.38 14.92 -7.26
N LYS A 571 -28.41 16.08 -6.60
CA LYS A 571 -27.29 16.56 -5.74
C LYS A 571 -27.40 16.12 -4.28
N LYS A 572 -28.36 15.29 -3.91
CA LYS A 572 -28.59 14.88 -2.51
C LYS A 572 -27.62 13.76 -2.12
N PRO A 573 -27.17 13.72 -0.85
CA PRO A 573 -26.28 12.65 -0.41
C PRO A 573 -27.01 11.31 -0.40
N PHE A 574 -26.31 10.23 -0.75
CA PHE A 574 -26.87 8.88 -0.73
C PHE A 574 -25.87 7.84 -0.23
N VAL A 575 -26.41 6.73 0.28
CA VAL A 575 -25.65 5.55 0.69
C VAL A 575 -25.66 4.51 -0.42
N ALA A 576 -24.53 3.87 -0.70
CA ALA A 576 -24.49 2.68 -1.56
C ALA A 576 -24.17 1.42 -0.76
N LEU A 577 -24.88 0.34 -1.09
CA LEU A 577 -24.70 -0.99 -0.53
C LEU A 577 -24.27 -1.95 -1.64
N HIS A 578 -23.21 -2.72 -1.40
CA HIS A 578 -22.89 -3.88 -2.24
C HIS A 578 -23.07 -5.18 -1.45
N TRP A 579 -24.15 -5.90 -1.75
CA TRP A 579 -24.57 -7.11 -1.07
C TRP A 579 -24.38 -8.33 -1.96
N ARG A 580 -23.27 -9.05 -1.77
CA ARG A 580 -22.93 -10.27 -2.52
C ARG A 580 -23.58 -11.48 -1.85
N ARG A 581 -24.40 -12.22 -2.61
CA ARG A 581 -25.25 -13.31 -2.11
C ARG A 581 -24.97 -14.66 -2.73
N THR A 582 -25.27 -14.88 -4.00
CA THR A 582 -25.42 -16.20 -4.65
C THR A 582 -24.43 -17.29 -4.21
N ASP A 583 -23.33 -17.46 -4.93
CA ASP A 583 -22.25 -18.42 -4.63
C ASP A 583 -21.51 -18.06 -3.34
N PHE A 584 -21.45 -16.77 -3.03
CA PHE A 584 -20.72 -16.25 -1.89
C PHE A 584 -21.27 -16.79 -0.58
N LEU A 585 -22.58 -16.73 -0.36
CA LEU A 585 -23.18 -17.23 0.88
C LEU A 585 -23.03 -18.74 0.99
N GLN A 586 -23.14 -19.49 -0.11
CA GLN A 586 -22.97 -20.95 -0.08
C GLN A 586 -21.57 -21.34 0.42
N VAL A 587 -20.52 -20.71 -0.14
CA VAL A 587 -19.12 -21.05 0.17
C VAL A 587 -18.65 -20.40 1.48
N ARG A 588 -19.18 -19.23 1.83
CA ARG A 588 -18.67 -18.37 2.91
C ARG A 588 -19.62 -18.29 4.10
N ARG A 589 -20.69 -19.10 4.14
CA ARG A 589 -21.73 -19.07 5.20
C ARG A 589 -21.13 -19.05 6.61
N SER A 590 -20.14 -19.90 6.86
CA SER A 590 -19.48 -20.06 8.16
C SER A 590 -18.40 -19.01 8.45
N GLN A 591 -18.08 -18.13 7.49
CA GLN A 591 -17.02 -17.14 7.69
C GLN A 591 -17.48 -15.98 8.58
N PRO A 592 -16.68 -15.60 9.60
CA PRO A 592 -16.99 -14.46 10.46
C PRO A 592 -17.17 -13.17 9.66
N GLY A 593 -18.29 -12.48 9.90
CA GLY A 593 -18.60 -11.19 9.26
C GLY A 593 -19.40 -11.29 7.95
N VAL A 594 -19.79 -12.49 7.52
CA VAL A 594 -20.74 -12.66 6.41
C VAL A 594 -22.16 -12.44 6.92
N LEU A 595 -22.88 -11.48 6.33
CA LEU A 595 -24.30 -11.27 6.64
C LEU A 595 -25.13 -12.46 6.17
N GLN A 596 -25.85 -13.06 7.11
CA GLN A 596 -26.60 -14.29 6.85
C GLN A 596 -27.95 -14.00 6.19
N SER A 597 -28.55 -12.84 6.48
CA SER A 597 -29.93 -12.55 6.13
C SER A 597 -30.17 -11.15 5.56
N ALA A 598 -31.29 -10.99 4.85
CA ALA A 598 -31.81 -9.68 4.43
C ALA A 598 -32.11 -8.76 5.64
N GLN A 599 -32.56 -9.32 6.76
CA GLN A 599 -32.80 -8.58 8.01
C GLN A 599 -31.53 -7.90 8.51
N ASP A 600 -30.40 -8.60 8.47
CA ASP A 600 -29.12 -8.05 8.92
C ASP A 600 -28.64 -6.92 7.99
N LEU A 601 -28.78 -7.10 6.67
CA LEU A 601 -28.48 -6.05 5.69
C LEU A 601 -29.29 -4.79 6.00
N VAL A 602 -30.60 -4.90 6.17
CA VAL A 602 -31.49 -3.78 6.48
C VAL A 602 -31.06 -3.08 7.77
N ARG A 603 -30.72 -3.85 8.81
CA ARG A 603 -30.25 -3.30 10.09
C ARG A 603 -28.97 -2.47 9.92
N HIS A 604 -27.97 -3.02 9.22
CA HIS A 604 -26.70 -2.33 8.97
C HIS A 604 -26.86 -1.11 8.05
N ALA A 605 -27.68 -1.23 7.00
CA ALA A 605 -28.01 -0.14 6.09
C ALA A 605 -28.63 1.04 6.83
N ARG A 606 -29.64 0.81 7.67
CA ARG A 606 -30.29 1.86 8.48
C ARG A 606 -29.29 2.58 9.39
N SER A 607 -28.36 1.84 9.99
CA SER A 607 -27.30 2.44 10.81
C SER A 607 -26.37 3.34 9.98
N LEU A 608 -26.03 2.95 8.75
CA LEU A 608 -25.21 3.78 7.86
C LEU A 608 -25.99 5.00 7.34
N MET A 609 -27.24 4.82 6.94
CA MET A 609 -28.15 5.89 6.49
C MET A 609 -28.35 6.95 7.58
N ALA A 610 -28.57 6.54 8.83
CA ALA A 610 -28.67 7.45 9.97
C ALA A 610 -27.37 8.27 10.18
N ARG A 611 -26.20 7.63 10.08
CA ARG A 611 -24.91 8.32 10.16
C ARG A 611 -24.69 9.29 9.00
N ALA A 612 -25.12 8.91 7.80
CA ALA A 612 -25.05 9.72 6.59
C ALA A 612 -26.12 10.82 6.53
N ARG A 613 -27.11 10.80 7.43
CA ARG A 613 -28.27 11.71 7.46
C ARG A 613 -29.01 11.74 6.12
N THR A 614 -29.25 10.57 5.53
CA THR A 614 -29.99 10.43 4.28
C THR A 614 -30.87 9.18 4.30
N ASP A 615 -32.02 9.28 3.64
CA ASP A 615 -32.92 8.15 3.37
C ASP A 615 -32.72 7.58 1.96
N LEU A 616 -31.81 8.17 1.16
CA LEU A 616 -31.51 7.73 -0.20
C LEU A 616 -30.47 6.61 -0.17
N VAL A 617 -30.81 5.48 -0.78
CA VAL A 617 -29.96 4.29 -0.80
C VAL A 617 -29.96 3.61 -2.15
N TYR A 618 -28.78 3.19 -2.58
CA TYR A 618 -28.55 2.37 -3.76
C TYR A 618 -28.14 0.95 -3.36
N LEU A 619 -28.60 -0.06 -4.08
CA LEU A 619 -28.26 -1.46 -3.84
C LEU A 619 -27.71 -2.14 -5.09
N ALA A 620 -26.41 -2.47 -5.07
CA ALA A 620 -25.79 -3.43 -5.96
C ALA A 620 -25.83 -4.83 -5.32
N THR A 621 -26.49 -5.78 -5.97
CA THR A 621 -26.59 -7.16 -5.47
C THR A 621 -26.77 -8.16 -6.61
N ASP A 622 -26.15 -9.32 -6.46
CA ASP A 622 -26.35 -10.47 -7.33
C ASP A 622 -27.44 -11.42 -6.80
N SER A 623 -28.12 -11.09 -5.70
CA SER A 623 -29.19 -11.93 -5.15
C SER A 623 -30.30 -12.16 -6.18
N ASP A 624 -30.70 -13.41 -6.34
CA ASP A 624 -31.82 -13.89 -7.15
C ASP A 624 -33.01 -14.36 -6.29
N ASN A 625 -32.89 -14.30 -4.96
CA ASN A 625 -33.95 -14.68 -4.05
C ASN A 625 -35.02 -13.56 -3.96
N ALA A 626 -36.22 -13.84 -4.47
CA ALA A 626 -37.32 -12.90 -4.53
C ALA A 626 -37.79 -12.40 -3.15
N ASP A 627 -37.86 -13.29 -2.15
CA ASP A 627 -38.31 -12.95 -0.80
C ASP A 627 -37.32 -12.01 -0.10
N GLU A 628 -36.02 -12.25 -0.26
CA GLU A 628 -34.99 -11.38 0.28
C GLU A 628 -35.00 -10.01 -0.37
N LEU A 629 -35.12 -9.97 -1.70
CA LEU A 629 -35.20 -8.72 -2.44
C LEU A 629 -36.46 -7.93 -2.07
N GLU A 630 -37.60 -8.60 -1.93
CA GLU A 630 -38.84 -7.96 -1.48
C GLU A 630 -38.69 -7.42 -0.06
N TYR A 631 -38.13 -8.19 0.86
CA TYR A 631 -37.89 -7.74 2.23
C TYR A 631 -37.02 -6.46 2.26
N VAL A 632 -35.92 -6.44 1.50
CA VAL A 632 -35.05 -5.26 1.40
C VAL A 632 -35.80 -4.08 0.75
N ARG A 633 -36.58 -4.34 -0.31
CA ARG A 633 -37.39 -3.33 -1.00
C ARG A 633 -38.42 -2.68 -0.08
N SER A 634 -39.19 -3.48 0.68
CA SER A 634 -40.21 -2.94 1.58
C SER A 634 -39.59 -2.13 2.73
N ASN A 635 -38.35 -2.42 3.13
CA ASN A 635 -37.71 -1.82 4.31
C ASN A 635 -36.75 -0.66 4.04
N LEU A 636 -36.10 -0.62 2.86
CA LEU A 636 -35.12 0.40 2.49
C LEU A 636 -35.49 1.17 1.22
N LYS A 637 -36.37 0.62 0.37
CA LYS A 637 -36.73 1.18 -0.95
C LYS A 637 -35.49 1.61 -1.78
N PRO A 638 -34.48 0.73 -1.96
CA PRO A 638 -33.26 1.12 -2.64
C PRO A 638 -33.49 1.34 -4.14
N ALA A 639 -32.85 2.37 -4.69
CA ALA A 639 -32.68 2.47 -6.14
C ALA A 639 -31.77 1.32 -6.62
N ARG A 640 -32.04 0.82 -7.83
CA ARG A 640 -31.25 -0.24 -8.47
C ARG A 640 -31.04 0.10 -9.93
N TYR A 641 -29.82 -0.15 -10.41
CA TYR A 641 -29.50 0.00 -11.82
C TYR A 641 -29.83 -1.32 -12.53
N THR A 642 -30.97 -1.36 -13.23
CA THR A 642 -31.45 -2.55 -13.93
C THR A 642 -31.61 -2.25 -15.42
N PRO A 643 -30.52 -2.23 -16.20
CA PRO A 643 -30.62 -2.04 -17.63
C PRO A 643 -31.37 -3.22 -18.27
N SER A 644 -32.15 -2.94 -19.31
CA SER A 644 -32.77 -4.00 -20.13
C SER A 644 -31.70 -4.69 -20.95
N LEU A 645 -31.24 -5.85 -20.49
CA LEU A 645 -30.21 -6.64 -21.15
C LEU A 645 -30.82 -7.87 -21.82
N ALA A 646 -30.33 -8.23 -23.01
CA ALA A 646 -30.68 -9.51 -23.62
C ALA A 646 -30.19 -10.68 -22.74
N ALA A 647 -31.03 -11.71 -22.58
CA ALA A 647 -30.69 -12.87 -21.78
C ALA A 647 -29.41 -13.55 -22.31
N GLY A 648 -28.45 -13.79 -21.43
CA GLY A 648 -27.19 -14.46 -21.79
C GLY A 648 -26.10 -13.56 -22.37
N ASP A 649 -26.35 -12.25 -22.56
CA ASP A 649 -25.34 -11.28 -23.02
C ASP A 649 -24.33 -10.97 -21.91
N LEU A 650 -23.18 -11.67 -21.93
CA LEU A 650 -22.14 -11.50 -20.92
C LEU A 650 -21.44 -10.14 -21.02
N ARG A 651 -21.30 -9.60 -22.23
CA ARG A 651 -20.65 -8.31 -22.47
C ARG A 651 -21.46 -7.18 -21.86
N ALA A 652 -22.76 -7.12 -22.17
CA ALA A 652 -23.61 -6.08 -21.64
C ALA A 652 -23.79 -6.18 -20.11
N ARG A 653 -23.86 -7.41 -19.56
CA ARG A 653 -23.84 -7.63 -18.10
C ARG A 653 -22.56 -7.13 -17.44
N THR A 654 -21.43 -7.32 -18.11
CA THR A 654 -20.12 -6.85 -17.63
C THR A 654 -20.04 -5.33 -17.61
N VAL A 655 -20.52 -4.67 -18.67
CA VAL A 655 -20.59 -3.20 -18.71
C VAL A 655 -21.53 -2.68 -17.62
N ALA A 656 -22.71 -3.29 -17.45
CA ALA A 656 -23.65 -2.93 -16.40
C ALA A 656 -23.02 -3.06 -14.99
N ALA A 657 -22.28 -4.14 -14.74
CA ALA A 657 -21.54 -4.33 -13.48
C ALA A 657 -20.50 -3.22 -13.24
N ASN A 658 -19.79 -2.76 -14.27
CA ASN A 658 -18.87 -1.62 -14.16
C ASN A 658 -19.62 -0.31 -13.85
N VAL A 659 -20.81 -0.11 -14.42
CA VAL A 659 -21.67 1.04 -14.08
C VAL A 659 -22.10 0.98 -12.61
N GLU A 660 -22.52 -0.18 -12.10
CA GLU A 660 -22.86 -0.34 -10.68
C GLU A 660 -21.66 -0.04 -9.76
N ILE A 661 -20.44 -0.45 -10.14
CA ILE A 661 -19.22 -0.11 -9.40
C ILE A 661 -19.06 1.41 -9.30
N VAL A 662 -19.23 2.13 -10.42
CA VAL A 662 -19.09 3.59 -10.47
C VAL A 662 -20.20 4.28 -9.68
N ILE A 663 -21.46 3.82 -9.77
CA ILE A 663 -22.57 4.36 -8.96
C ILE A 663 -22.26 4.21 -7.46
N CYS A 664 -21.84 3.02 -7.03
CA CYS A 664 -21.43 2.79 -5.64
C CYS A 664 -20.24 3.68 -5.24
N ALA A 665 -19.36 3.98 -6.18
CA ALA A 665 -18.18 4.77 -5.93
C ALA A 665 -18.48 6.27 -5.74
N MET A 666 -19.54 6.76 -6.37
CA MET A 666 -19.98 8.16 -6.25
C MET A 666 -20.64 8.46 -4.90
N ALA A 667 -21.21 7.45 -4.24
CA ALA A 667 -21.94 7.58 -2.98
C ALA A 667 -21.14 8.28 -1.86
N ASP A 668 -21.84 9.00 -0.99
CA ASP A 668 -21.24 9.69 0.16
C ASP A 668 -20.75 8.72 1.21
N GLN A 669 -21.47 7.61 1.37
CA GLN A 669 -21.12 6.52 2.27
C GLN A 669 -21.35 5.19 1.56
N PHE A 670 -20.45 4.25 1.77
CA PHE A 670 -20.50 2.93 1.14
C PHE A 670 -20.37 1.82 2.17
N MET A 671 -21.15 0.75 1.98
CA MET A 671 -21.00 -0.50 2.71
C MET A 671 -20.92 -1.67 1.74
N GLY A 672 -19.84 -2.44 1.83
CA GLY A 672 -19.61 -3.58 0.94
C GLY A 672 -19.48 -4.91 1.66
N THR A 673 -19.78 -5.98 0.93
CA THR A 673 -19.56 -7.35 1.41
C THR A 673 -18.05 -7.63 1.54
N LYS A 674 -17.64 -8.07 2.73
CA LYS A 674 -16.24 -8.39 3.06
C LYS A 674 -15.66 -9.46 2.14
N THR A 675 -14.38 -9.37 1.81
CA THR A 675 -13.63 -10.29 0.91
C THR A 675 -14.12 -10.37 -0.54
N SER A 676 -15.17 -9.63 -0.93
CA SER A 676 -15.60 -9.58 -2.32
C SER A 676 -14.65 -8.75 -3.17
N SER A 677 -14.20 -9.30 -4.30
CA SER A 677 -13.43 -8.57 -5.30
C SER A 677 -14.21 -7.41 -5.91
N PHE A 678 -15.55 -7.49 -5.96
CA PHE A 678 -16.44 -6.42 -6.42
C PHE A 678 -16.47 -5.25 -5.42
N THR A 679 -16.63 -5.54 -4.12
CA THR A 679 -16.48 -4.54 -3.05
C THR A 679 -15.11 -3.84 -3.13
N LEU A 680 -14.06 -4.63 -3.32
CA LEU A 680 -12.72 -4.07 -3.39
C LEU A 680 -12.56 -3.19 -4.64
N ALA A 681 -13.18 -3.57 -5.76
CA ALA A 681 -13.17 -2.76 -6.96
C ALA A 681 -13.86 -1.41 -6.77
N ILE A 682 -14.98 -1.38 -6.04
CA ILE A 682 -15.68 -0.15 -5.63
C ILE A 682 -14.77 0.72 -4.76
N ASN A 683 -14.14 0.17 -3.73
CA ASN A 683 -13.27 0.96 -2.85
C ASN A 683 -12.07 1.57 -3.60
N GLU A 684 -11.46 0.82 -4.52
CA GLU A 684 -10.41 1.34 -5.40
C GLU A 684 -10.92 2.50 -6.27
N GLU A 685 -12.14 2.40 -6.82
CA GLU A 685 -12.79 3.47 -7.60
C GLU A 685 -13.05 4.72 -6.77
N ARG A 686 -13.65 4.53 -5.57
CA ARG A 686 -14.01 5.58 -4.61
C ARG A 686 -12.80 6.46 -4.32
N MET A 687 -11.69 5.82 -4.01
CA MET A 687 -10.49 6.51 -3.57
C MET A 687 -9.70 7.09 -4.74
N ALA A 688 -9.47 6.32 -5.81
CA ALA A 688 -8.57 6.75 -6.89
C ALA A 688 -9.21 7.69 -7.90
N ILE A 689 -10.52 7.56 -8.15
CA ILE A 689 -11.23 8.34 -9.17
C ILE A 689 -12.07 9.44 -8.54
N PHE A 690 -12.81 9.11 -7.47
CA PHE A 690 -13.72 10.06 -6.81
C PHE A 690 -13.11 10.74 -5.58
N SER A 691 -11.86 10.42 -5.22
CA SER A 691 -11.14 11.01 -4.08
C SER A 691 -11.92 10.95 -2.75
N LYS A 692 -12.77 9.93 -2.59
CA LYS A 692 -13.51 9.69 -1.35
C LYS A 692 -12.54 9.19 -0.27
N SER A 693 -12.73 9.63 0.97
CA SER A 693 -11.86 9.20 2.06
C SER A 693 -12.13 7.73 2.44
N PRO A 694 -11.12 6.98 2.92
CA PRO A 694 -11.29 5.59 3.36
C PRO A 694 -12.40 5.41 4.41
N GLU A 695 -12.59 6.41 5.28
CA GLU A 695 -13.56 6.40 6.37
C GLU A 695 -15.01 6.44 5.87
N SER A 696 -15.23 6.87 4.62
CA SER A 696 -16.54 6.83 3.96
C SER A 696 -16.93 5.44 3.44
N SER A 697 -16.08 4.44 3.65
CA SER A 697 -16.31 3.05 3.28
C SER A 697 -16.31 2.16 4.51
N SER A 698 -17.22 1.20 4.55
CA SER A 698 -17.31 0.20 5.62
C SER A 698 -17.52 -1.21 5.06
N GLU A 699 -17.04 -2.21 5.77
CA GLU A 699 -17.38 -3.62 5.51
C GLU A 699 -18.58 -4.02 6.36
N MET A 700 -19.42 -4.92 5.83
CA MET A 700 -20.67 -5.37 6.45
C MET A 700 -20.50 -6.13 7.80
N ASP A 701 -19.30 -6.22 8.36
CA ASP A 701 -18.98 -6.84 9.65
C ASP A 701 -18.44 -5.87 10.72
N ARG A 702 -18.11 -4.62 10.34
CA ARG A 702 -17.42 -3.65 11.22
C ARG A 702 -18.31 -2.70 12.00
N LEU A 703 -19.63 -2.82 11.87
CA LEU A 703 -20.53 -2.06 12.74
C LEU A 703 -20.62 -2.73 14.10
N LYS A 704 -19.75 -2.31 15.05
CA LYS A 704 -20.04 -2.51 16.48
C LYS A 704 -21.45 -1.97 16.73
N MET A 705 -22.30 -2.82 17.28
CA MET A 705 -23.68 -2.49 17.59
C MET A 705 -23.71 -1.21 18.43
N ALA A 706 -24.31 -0.14 17.91
CA ALA A 706 -24.90 0.85 18.79
C ALA A 706 -26.01 0.12 19.57
N ALA A 707 -26.14 0.44 20.86
CA ALA A 707 -27.18 -0.12 21.73
C ALA A 707 -28.55 -0.11 21.02
N PRO A 708 -29.41 -1.13 21.24
CA PRO A 708 -30.70 -1.21 20.59
C PRO A 708 -31.47 0.11 20.77
N LEU A 709 -31.99 0.63 19.66
CA LEU A 709 -32.91 1.77 19.69
C LEU A 709 -34.06 1.41 20.65
N PRO A 710 -34.52 2.35 21.50
CA PRO A 710 -35.65 2.12 22.37
C PRO A 710 -36.86 1.68 21.53
N PRO A 711 -37.68 0.74 22.03
CA PRO A 711 -38.83 0.24 21.30
C PRO A 711 -39.73 1.42 20.88
N GLN A 712 -40.12 1.42 19.60
CA GLN A 712 -41.09 2.36 19.07
C GLN A 712 -42.35 2.34 19.95
N PRO A 713 -42.91 3.51 20.33
CA PRO A 713 -44.14 3.55 21.12
C PRO A 713 -45.24 2.83 20.34
N ARG A 714 -45.91 1.90 21.02
CA ARG A 714 -47.09 1.20 20.47
C ARG A 714 -48.12 2.24 20.02
N PRO A 715 -48.82 2.01 18.90
CA PRO A 715 -49.92 2.89 18.50
C PRO A 715 -50.94 2.92 19.64
N THR A 716 -51.22 4.10 20.16
CA THR A 716 -52.36 4.32 21.04
C THR A 716 -53.60 3.89 20.28
N GLN A 717 -54.20 2.77 20.70
CA GLN A 717 -55.56 2.44 20.32
C GLN A 717 -56.44 3.62 20.71
N LYS A 718 -57.06 4.24 19.72
CA LYS A 718 -58.25 5.05 19.94
C LYS A 718 -59.27 4.14 20.61
N LYS A 719 -59.65 4.48 21.84
CA LYS A 719 -60.93 4.05 22.39
C LYS A 719 -61.99 4.78 21.57
N ASP A 720 -62.60 4.07 20.64
CA ASP A 720 -63.93 4.44 20.17
C ASP A 720 -64.92 4.14 21.30
N GLU A 721 -65.84 5.07 21.49
CA GLU A 721 -66.94 5.06 22.44
C GLU A 721 -67.89 3.88 22.16
N LEU A 722 -68.08 3.02 23.17
CA LEU A 722 -69.37 2.51 23.67
C LEU A 722 -69.13 1.65 24.93
#